data_AF-A0A3D1QXT5-F1
#
_entry.id   AF-A0A3D1QXT5-F1
#
_cell.length_a   1.000
_cell.length_b   1.000
_cell.length_c   1.000
_cell.angle_alpha   90.00
_cell.angle_beta   90.00
_cell.angle_gamma   90.00
#
_symmetry.space_group_name_H-M   'P 1'
#
loop_
_entity.id
_entity.type
_entity.pdbx_description
1 polymer ?
#
loop_
_entity_poly.entity_id
_entity_poly.type
_entity_poly.pdbx_seq_one_letter_code
_entity_poly.pdbx_strand_id
1 'polypeptide(L)'
;MKVFFRGILALTTLTALPALANPEGFLAMCQRDGRNLISRLERNSDGQRGVAAFAATCIDGPRAAEIKGIAGYDRVVASYEKAKSMVAQAAAAEAAAKEQADAATLAAGPGGDSKSVRERWSARPGRCQSPKAWAEAAGVASAPTKTKARIAGLEEAGIAAAPNVHPRLFEGKSSAGRFPEDMTPDDHLARLLCGQEIEGIDPFFRERDDIWGSQFLDGDPRLVLGWSLDSASEPDRTLYSATLAHHCFGATQWDVKEDYLSFLFCDDALGSLPPVAEVSAAFDKRFPGRDYEKANLTYAYRRAFEAAAEIRAAFGQIEARYPRLKALFRTTAEKARARYAERRAKYAAYYEVLDPVTAAFLRNPASKTAPGCEAPLLALRAKLAQELGVKDEAGVEQLKSEHPVGFQITEALAYCYLGQGKRAKAWLETQSLGRNRRVTEAEEVTLSRWEALSAAQKELAGRIQEEVPCYGRHYNSPSPPSLWVTRKLIDLVAAAGPFELRGLDEQKPAVVASLKKTEDGGADLTFKKFSHQRKYRDQQCRETDRVQRFEFFGNGIRPVYQRECWLVGPVKTRRVTYQEEQAHLMPEDAALVEAGVQLTFVVNRSDATDSALSDLFPAKEGKAKARMLSGFRLKQ
;
A
#
# COMPACT_ATOMS: atom_id res chain seq x y z
N MET A 1 8.58 10.24 31.31
CA MET A 1 8.36 11.70 31.35
C MET A 1 7.33 12.06 30.29
N LYS A 2 6.11 12.37 30.73
CA LYS A 2 5.07 13.02 29.93
C LYS A 2 5.38 14.53 29.91
N VAL A 3 4.82 15.22 28.91
CA VAL A 3 4.91 16.67 28.65
C VAL A 3 6.13 17.07 27.83
N PHE A 4 5.94 17.28 26.52
CA PHE A 4 6.60 18.31 25.70
C PHE A 4 6.09 18.18 24.26
N PHE A 5 4.88 18.65 23.96
CA PHE A 5 4.43 19.09 22.62
C PHE A 5 3.01 19.70 22.74
N ARG A 6 2.91 20.79 23.52
CA ARG A 6 1.76 21.72 23.53
C ARG A 6 2.29 23.15 23.74
N GLY A 7 3.08 23.61 22.79
CA GLY A 7 3.36 25.02 22.53
C GLY A 7 3.42 25.11 21.02
N ILE A 8 2.45 25.74 20.37
CA ILE A 8 2.56 27.15 19.95
C ILE A 8 1.11 27.64 19.76
N LEU A 9 0.58 28.41 20.72
CA LEU A 9 -0.52 29.39 20.50
C LEU A 9 -0.91 30.22 21.73
N ALA A 10 -0.16 30.15 22.85
CA ALA A 10 -0.49 30.92 24.06
C ALA A 10 0.66 31.82 24.59
N LEU A 11 1.75 32.02 23.86
CA LEU A 11 2.92 32.75 24.40
C LEU A 11 3.53 33.81 23.47
N THR A 12 2.87 34.17 22.37
CA THR A 12 3.22 35.34 21.56
C THR A 12 2.24 36.47 21.82
N THR A 13 2.46 37.22 22.91
CA THR A 13 2.15 38.66 23.13
C THR A 13 2.27 39.08 24.61
N LEU A 14 3.23 38.52 25.36
CA LEU A 14 3.61 39.03 26.69
C LEU A 14 4.98 39.72 26.63
N THR A 15 5.14 40.63 25.67
CA THR A 15 6.00 41.80 25.82
C THR A 15 5.43 42.93 24.95
N ALA A 16 5.30 44.12 25.55
CA ALA A 16 4.88 45.41 24.98
C ALA A 16 3.37 45.67 24.80
N LEU A 17 2.75 46.19 25.86
CA LEU A 17 2.14 47.54 25.85
C LEU A 17 2.16 48.08 27.30
N PRO A 18 2.78 49.25 27.59
CA PRO A 18 2.72 49.89 28.91
C PRO A 18 1.28 50.12 29.41
N ALA A 19 0.32 50.19 28.47
CA ALA A 19 -1.10 50.30 28.75
C ALA A 19 -1.71 49.05 29.42
N LEU A 20 -1.15 47.84 29.25
CA LEU A 20 -1.68 46.62 29.90
C LEU A 20 -1.23 46.46 31.36
N ALA A 21 -0.31 47.30 31.82
CA ALA A 21 0.16 47.30 33.20
C ALA A 21 -0.85 47.94 34.16
N ASN A 22 -1.72 48.84 33.68
CA ASN A 22 -2.79 49.43 34.49
C ASN A 22 -4.14 48.70 34.27
N PRO A 23 -5.06 48.74 35.27
CA PRO A 23 -6.36 48.09 35.16
C PRO A 23 -7.22 48.58 33.99
N GLU A 24 -7.12 49.86 33.62
CA GLU A 24 -7.93 50.45 32.53
C GLU A 24 -7.55 49.91 31.15
N GLY A 25 -6.26 49.73 30.85
CA GLY A 25 -5.84 49.14 29.59
C GLY A 25 -6.03 47.62 29.55
N PHE A 26 -5.97 46.92 30.69
CA PHE A 26 -6.41 45.52 30.78
C PHE A 26 -7.91 45.38 30.51
N LEU A 27 -8.74 46.28 31.03
CA LEU A 27 -10.18 46.34 30.72
C LEU A 27 -10.42 46.59 29.23
N ALA A 28 -9.71 47.53 28.60
CA ALA A 28 -9.85 47.83 27.18
C ALA A 28 -9.49 46.62 26.29
N MET A 29 -8.48 45.83 26.69
CA MET A 29 -8.13 44.58 26.03
C MET A 29 -9.27 43.56 26.16
N CYS A 30 -9.78 43.31 27.36
CA CYS A 30 -10.88 42.37 27.58
C CYS A 30 -12.15 42.77 26.81
N GLN A 31 -12.45 44.06 26.68
CA GLN A 31 -13.55 44.56 25.85
C GLN A 31 -13.33 44.33 24.34
N ARG A 32 -12.09 44.47 23.86
CA ARG A 32 -11.74 44.18 22.47
C ARG A 32 -11.82 42.69 22.17
N ASP A 33 -11.29 41.87 23.07
CA ASP A 33 -11.23 40.42 22.89
C ASP A 33 -12.62 39.79 23.00
N GLY A 34 -13.51 40.32 23.85
CA GLY A 34 -14.92 39.91 23.90
C GLY A 34 -15.66 40.18 22.58
N ARG A 35 -15.44 41.36 21.98
CA ARG A 35 -16.00 41.69 20.64
C ARG A 35 -15.45 40.77 19.55
N ASN A 36 -14.14 40.50 19.57
CA ASN A 36 -13.51 39.60 18.62
C ASN A 36 -13.98 38.15 18.77
N LEU A 37 -14.19 37.69 20.00
CA LEU A 37 -14.73 36.36 20.30
C LEU A 37 -16.12 36.19 19.71
N ILE A 38 -17.03 37.14 19.95
CA ILE A 38 -18.37 37.13 19.37
C ILE A 38 -18.31 37.14 17.84
N SER A 39 -17.49 38.02 17.24
CA SER A 39 -17.37 38.09 15.78
C SER A 39 -16.81 36.81 15.15
N ARG A 40 -15.96 36.07 15.87
CA ARG A 40 -15.48 34.75 15.44
C ARG A 40 -16.57 33.67 15.55
N LEU A 41 -17.33 33.68 16.63
CA LEU A 41 -18.48 32.79 16.81
C LEU A 41 -19.56 33.02 15.74
N GLU A 42 -19.79 34.27 15.33
CA GLU A 42 -20.69 34.60 14.21
C GLU A 42 -20.19 34.09 12.84
N ARG A 43 -18.90 33.73 12.72
CA ARG A 43 -18.27 33.19 11.49
C ARG A 43 -18.08 31.67 11.52
N ASN A 44 -18.74 30.93 12.42
CA ASN A 44 -18.72 29.47 12.53
C ASN A 44 -17.33 28.84 12.78
N SER A 45 -16.50 29.43 13.65
CA SER A 45 -15.26 28.78 14.12
C SER A 45 -15.48 28.05 15.46
N ASP A 46 -14.81 26.92 15.68
CA ASP A 46 -14.89 26.09 16.90
C ASP A 46 -14.64 26.91 18.18
N GLY A 47 -15.74 27.18 18.90
CA GLY A 47 -15.88 28.31 19.81
C GLY A 47 -15.62 28.03 21.29
N GLN A 48 -15.70 26.76 21.70
CA GLN A 48 -15.62 26.38 23.12
C GLN A 48 -14.27 26.74 23.75
N ARG A 49 -13.16 26.50 23.03
CA ARG A 49 -11.82 26.84 23.52
C ARG A 49 -11.62 28.35 23.66
N GLY A 50 -12.21 29.14 22.76
CA GLY A 50 -12.15 30.60 22.80
C GLY A 50 -12.92 31.17 24.00
N VAL A 51 -14.11 30.65 24.29
CA VAL A 51 -14.91 31.04 25.46
C VAL A 51 -14.21 30.66 26.77
N ALA A 52 -13.64 29.46 26.85
CA ALA A 52 -12.90 29.01 28.04
C ALA A 52 -11.64 29.85 28.28
N ALA A 53 -10.87 30.16 27.23
CA ALA A 53 -9.70 31.02 27.34
C ALA A 53 -10.05 32.46 27.75
N PHE A 54 -11.17 32.99 27.22
CA PHE A 54 -11.66 34.31 27.60
C PHE A 54 -12.11 34.36 29.06
N ALA A 55 -12.84 33.34 29.53
CA ALA A 55 -13.24 33.22 30.93
C ALA A 55 -12.02 33.19 31.86
N ALA A 56 -11.06 32.32 31.57
CA ALA A 56 -9.84 32.14 32.35
C ALA A 56 -8.96 33.40 32.41
N THR A 57 -9.10 34.33 31.47
CA THR A 57 -8.30 35.56 31.40
C THR A 57 -9.03 36.77 31.96
N CYS A 58 -10.28 36.98 31.55
CA CYS A 58 -11.02 38.24 31.77
C CYS A 58 -12.16 38.15 32.80
N ILE A 59 -12.55 36.94 33.25
CA ILE A 59 -13.67 36.73 34.19
C ILE A 59 -13.18 36.11 35.50
N ASP A 60 -12.48 34.98 35.38
CA ASP A 60 -11.99 34.13 36.48
C ASP A 60 -10.46 34.25 36.67
N GLY A 61 -9.79 35.01 35.80
CA GLY A 61 -8.35 35.17 35.82
C GLY A 61 -7.86 35.98 37.02
N PRO A 62 -6.58 35.81 37.42
CA PRO A 62 -6.01 36.46 38.61
C PRO A 62 -6.08 37.99 38.56
N ARG A 63 -6.07 38.61 37.37
CA ARG A 63 -6.19 40.07 37.18
C ARG A 63 -7.62 40.54 36.91
N ALA A 64 -8.59 39.63 36.72
CA ALA A 64 -9.98 40.02 36.51
C ALA A 64 -10.57 40.74 37.73
N ALA A 65 -10.06 40.46 38.93
CA ALA A 65 -10.42 41.18 40.15
C ALA A 65 -10.03 42.67 40.12
N GLU A 66 -8.95 43.04 39.42
CA GLU A 66 -8.46 44.43 39.33
C GLU A 66 -9.37 45.34 38.48
N ILE A 67 -10.17 44.74 37.59
CA ILE A 67 -11.07 45.46 36.67
C ILE A 67 -12.54 45.38 37.10
N LYS A 68 -12.88 44.55 38.09
CA LYS A 68 -14.22 44.48 38.69
C LYS A 68 -14.50 45.79 39.42
N GLY A 69 -15.48 46.55 38.93
CA GLY A 69 -15.86 47.86 39.47
C GLY A 69 -15.36 49.06 38.64
N ILE A 70 -14.55 48.83 37.60
CA ILE A 70 -14.21 49.87 36.63
C ILE A 70 -15.35 50.01 35.62
N ALA A 71 -15.75 51.25 35.33
CA ALA A 71 -16.80 51.56 34.37
C ALA A 71 -16.52 50.91 33.01
N GLY A 72 -17.44 50.05 32.55
CA GLY A 72 -17.30 49.31 31.30
C GLY A 72 -16.94 47.83 31.45
N TYR A 73 -16.66 47.34 32.66
CA TYR A 73 -16.50 45.90 32.91
C TYR A 73 -17.78 45.10 32.60
N ASP A 74 -18.96 45.69 32.79
CA ASP A 74 -20.24 45.07 32.43
C ASP A 74 -20.32 44.66 30.95
N ARG A 75 -19.62 45.39 30.06
CA ARG A 75 -19.55 45.04 28.63
C ARG A 75 -18.71 43.78 28.38
N VAL A 76 -17.70 43.52 29.21
CA VAL A 76 -16.89 42.30 29.17
C VAL A 76 -17.73 41.10 29.61
N VAL A 77 -18.46 41.25 30.72
CA VAL A 77 -19.38 40.21 31.23
C VAL A 77 -20.50 39.92 30.22
N ALA A 78 -21.12 40.96 29.66
CA ALA A 78 -22.14 40.80 28.62
C ALA A 78 -21.60 40.10 27.37
N SER A 79 -20.35 40.37 26.99
CA SER A 79 -19.72 39.70 25.85
C SER A 79 -19.44 38.22 26.13
N TYR A 80 -19.02 37.89 27.35
CA TYR A 80 -18.82 36.51 27.79
C TYR A 80 -20.13 35.72 27.83
N GLU A 81 -21.18 36.26 28.44
CA GLU A 81 -22.49 35.60 28.51
C GLU A 81 -23.11 35.40 27.12
N LYS A 82 -22.98 36.39 26.22
CA LYS A 82 -23.40 36.24 24.81
C LYS A 82 -22.58 35.15 24.10
N ALA A 83 -21.26 35.11 24.27
CA ALA A 83 -20.42 34.09 23.66
C ALA A 83 -20.75 32.68 24.18
N LYS A 84 -21.01 32.54 25.49
CA LYS A 84 -21.44 31.30 26.14
C LYS A 84 -22.82 30.86 25.66
N SER A 85 -23.77 31.80 25.52
CA SER A 85 -25.10 31.49 24.98
C SER A 85 -25.03 31.07 23.53
N MET A 86 -24.19 31.71 22.71
CA MET A 86 -23.98 31.32 21.31
C MET A 86 -23.39 29.92 21.18
N VAL A 87 -22.42 29.56 22.02
CA VAL A 87 -21.87 28.19 22.04
C VAL A 87 -22.90 27.18 22.53
N ALA A 88 -23.70 27.52 23.54
CA ALA A 88 -24.76 26.65 24.03
C ALA A 88 -25.90 26.49 23.00
N GLN A 89 -26.26 27.57 22.30
CA GLN A 89 -27.25 27.57 21.22
C GLN A 89 -26.73 26.81 20.01
N ALA A 90 -25.45 26.96 19.64
CA ALA A 90 -24.84 26.19 18.57
C ALA A 90 -24.80 24.69 18.94
N ALA A 91 -24.41 24.34 20.16
CA ALA A 91 -24.42 22.95 20.64
C ALA A 91 -25.84 22.38 20.75
N ALA A 92 -26.83 23.18 21.15
CA ALA A 92 -28.23 22.76 21.21
C ALA A 92 -28.86 22.69 19.82
N ALA A 93 -28.51 23.58 18.90
CA ALA A 93 -28.95 23.55 17.51
C ALA A 93 -28.27 22.42 16.74
N GLU A 94 -27.02 22.09 17.05
CA GLU A 94 -26.31 20.94 16.51
C GLU A 94 -26.87 19.65 17.11
N ALA A 95 -27.18 19.60 18.41
CA ALA A 95 -27.85 18.46 19.02
C ALA A 95 -29.28 18.29 18.49
N ALA A 96 -30.04 19.37 18.29
CA ALA A 96 -31.38 19.33 17.74
C ALA A 96 -31.36 19.05 16.24
N ALA A 97 -30.43 19.62 15.47
CA ALA A 97 -30.24 19.30 14.06
C ALA A 97 -29.72 17.87 13.89
N LYS A 98 -28.91 17.35 14.81
CA LYS A 98 -28.50 15.94 14.87
C LYS A 98 -29.68 15.06 15.22
N GLU A 99 -30.47 15.38 16.24
CA GLU A 99 -31.68 14.62 16.60
C GLU A 99 -32.72 14.66 15.47
N GLN A 100 -32.85 15.79 14.78
CA GLN A 100 -33.79 15.99 13.69
C GLN A 100 -33.29 15.44 12.36
N ALA A 101 -31.97 15.46 12.10
CA ALA A 101 -31.34 14.78 10.97
C ALA A 101 -31.31 13.27 11.20
N ASP A 102 -31.01 12.80 12.41
CA ASP A 102 -31.15 11.41 12.82
C ASP A 102 -32.61 10.99 12.64
N ALA A 103 -33.58 11.74 13.16
CA ALA A 103 -35.00 11.45 12.99
C ALA A 103 -35.48 11.51 11.53
N ALA A 104 -35.04 12.48 10.72
CA ALA A 104 -35.42 12.61 9.32
C ALA A 104 -34.75 11.56 8.44
N THR A 105 -33.50 11.22 8.72
CA THR A 105 -32.73 10.16 8.06
C THR A 105 -33.22 8.76 8.48
N LEU A 106 -33.75 8.62 9.71
CA LEU A 106 -34.46 7.44 10.23
C LEU A 106 -35.91 7.35 9.72
N ALA A 107 -36.54 8.47 9.36
CA ALA A 107 -37.92 8.53 8.88
C ALA A 107 -38.06 8.47 7.34
N ALA A 108 -37.03 8.83 6.58
CA ALA A 108 -37.09 8.90 5.12
C ALA A 108 -36.62 7.62 4.37
N GLY A 109 -36.08 6.62 5.06
CA GLY A 109 -35.63 5.37 4.42
C GLY A 109 -36.68 4.24 4.45
N PRO A 110 -36.82 3.36 3.44
CA PRO A 110 -37.93 2.40 3.37
C PRO A 110 -37.70 1.12 4.21
N GLY A 111 -37.26 1.27 5.47
CA GLY A 111 -36.86 0.18 6.38
C GLY A 111 -37.58 0.14 7.74
N GLY A 112 -38.65 0.91 7.91
CA GLY A 112 -39.38 1.03 9.18
C GLY A 112 -38.66 1.92 10.21
N ASP A 113 -39.40 2.36 11.22
CA ASP A 113 -38.94 3.29 12.26
C ASP A 113 -37.81 2.73 13.15
N SER A 114 -37.23 3.59 13.99
CA SER A 114 -36.14 3.26 14.92
C SER A 114 -36.47 2.09 15.86
N LYS A 115 -37.75 1.88 16.17
CA LYS A 115 -38.26 0.77 16.94
C LYS A 115 -38.15 -0.55 16.15
N SER A 116 -38.54 -0.54 14.88
CA SER A 116 -38.43 -1.69 13.98
C SER A 116 -36.97 -2.14 13.76
N VAL A 117 -36.03 -1.19 13.65
CA VAL A 117 -34.59 -1.48 13.56
C VAL A 117 -34.09 -2.13 14.85
N ARG A 118 -34.45 -1.57 16.01
CA ARG A 118 -34.07 -2.10 17.32
C ARG A 118 -34.67 -3.49 17.59
N GLU A 119 -35.91 -3.73 17.18
CA GLU A 119 -36.57 -5.02 17.27
C GLU A 119 -35.85 -6.07 16.40
N ARG A 120 -35.51 -5.74 15.14
CA ARG A 120 -34.69 -6.62 14.28
C ARG A 120 -33.33 -6.94 14.90
N TRP A 121 -32.66 -5.95 15.46
CA TRP A 121 -31.35 -6.15 16.11
C TRP A 121 -31.44 -7.05 17.35
N SER A 122 -32.49 -6.87 18.14
CA SER A 122 -32.72 -7.65 19.35
C SER A 122 -33.17 -9.08 19.02
N ALA A 123 -33.79 -9.28 17.85
CA ALA A 123 -34.24 -10.57 17.32
C ALA A 123 -33.18 -11.32 16.48
N ARG A 124 -31.89 -10.98 16.60
CA ARG A 124 -30.80 -11.64 15.85
C ARG A 124 -30.87 -13.17 16.00
N PRO A 125 -30.91 -13.94 14.90
CA PRO A 125 -30.93 -15.40 14.95
C PRO A 125 -29.74 -15.97 15.72
N GLY A 126 -29.93 -17.10 16.39
CA GLY A 126 -28.84 -17.80 17.10
C GLY A 126 -27.63 -18.09 16.22
N ARG A 127 -27.85 -18.31 14.91
CA ARG A 127 -26.80 -18.49 13.90
C ARG A 127 -25.86 -17.28 13.70
N CYS A 128 -26.21 -16.09 14.20
CA CYS A 128 -25.40 -14.86 14.12
C CYS A 128 -24.64 -14.52 15.43
N GLN A 129 -24.56 -15.47 16.38
CA GLN A 129 -24.00 -15.21 17.72
C GLN A 129 -22.58 -15.74 17.94
N SER A 130 -22.12 -16.69 17.13
CA SER A 130 -20.75 -17.23 17.21
C SER A 130 -20.33 -17.89 15.89
N PRO A 131 -19.02 -18.07 15.64
CA PRO A 131 -18.54 -18.79 14.46
C PRO A 131 -19.11 -20.21 14.38
N LYS A 132 -19.22 -20.88 15.54
CA LYS A 132 -19.79 -22.22 15.65
C LYS A 132 -21.27 -22.24 15.25
N ALA A 133 -22.08 -21.34 15.79
CA ALA A 133 -23.51 -21.27 15.48
C ALA A 133 -23.77 -20.94 14.00
N TRP A 134 -22.91 -20.10 13.40
CA TRP A 134 -22.95 -19.81 11.97
C TRP A 134 -22.65 -21.05 11.11
N ALA A 135 -21.59 -21.80 11.46
CA ALA A 135 -21.18 -23.01 10.75
C ALA A 135 -22.19 -24.16 10.89
N GLU A 136 -22.75 -24.37 12.09
CA GLU A 136 -23.77 -25.38 12.34
C GLU A 136 -25.06 -25.09 11.56
N ALA A 137 -25.50 -23.83 11.52
CA ALA A 137 -26.63 -23.40 10.70
C ALA A 137 -26.36 -23.48 9.19
N ALA A 138 -25.09 -23.60 8.80
CA ALA A 138 -24.66 -23.82 7.43
C ALA A 138 -24.54 -25.33 7.09
N GLY A 139 -24.86 -26.24 8.02
CA GLY A 139 -24.82 -27.69 7.79
C GLY A 139 -23.42 -28.32 7.95
N VAL A 140 -22.47 -27.61 8.54
CA VAL A 140 -21.11 -28.14 8.78
C VAL A 140 -21.13 -29.07 9.99
N ALA A 141 -21.05 -30.38 9.75
CA ALA A 141 -20.93 -31.38 10.81
C ALA A 141 -19.61 -31.18 11.59
N SER A 142 -19.68 -31.13 12.93
CA SER A 142 -18.51 -31.00 13.82
C SER A 142 -17.75 -29.67 13.72
N ALA A 143 -18.47 -28.55 13.77
CA ALA A 143 -17.89 -27.21 13.73
C ALA A 143 -16.85 -26.99 14.86
N PRO A 144 -15.57 -26.71 14.52
CA PRO A 144 -14.52 -26.54 15.52
C PRO A 144 -14.72 -25.25 16.34
N THR A 145 -14.49 -25.34 17.64
CA THR A 145 -14.73 -24.24 18.62
C THR A 145 -13.66 -23.15 18.62
N LYS A 146 -12.52 -23.37 17.95
CA LYS A 146 -11.34 -22.49 18.00
C LYS A 146 -10.67 -22.23 16.64
N THR A 147 -11.24 -22.72 15.55
CA THR A 147 -10.71 -22.46 14.21
C THR A 147 -11.76 -21.79 13.35
N LYS A 148 -11.25 -21.13 12.31
CA LYS A 148 -12.01 -20.34 11.37
C LYS A 148 -13.24 -21.13 10.84
N ALA A 149 -14.44 -20.56 10.91
CA ALA A 149 -15.70 -21.23 10.62
C ALA A 149 -16.10 -21.14 9.15
N ARG A 150 -16.56 -22.20 8.49
CA ARG A 150 -16.93 -22.13 7.07
C ARG A 150 -18.28 -21.44 6.87
N ILE A 151 -18.39 -20.57 5.87
CA ILE A 151 -19.69 -20.21 5.31
C ILE A 151 -20.05 -21.28 4.27
N ALA A 152 -21.11 -22.06 4.50
CA ALA A 152 -21.51 -23.06 3.50
C ALA A 152 -22.01 -22.39 2.22
N GLY A 153 -21.62 -22.99 1.09
CA GLY A 153 -21.85 -22.48 -0.26
C GLY A 153 -20.60 -21.88 -0.91
N LEU A 154 -19.65 -21.32 -0.15
CA LEU A 154 -18.41 -20.66 -0.63
C LEU A 154 -17.32 -21.63 -1.11
N GLU A 155 -17.75 -22.72 -1.73
CA GLU A 155 -16.91 -23.79 -2.23
C GLU A 155 -16.63 -23.56 -3.72
N GLU A 156 -15.52 -22.90 -4.07
CA GLU A 156 -14.98 -23.07 -5.42
C GLU A 156 -14.16 -24.37 -5.51
N ALA A 157 -14.45 -25.12 -6.58
CA ALA A 157 -13.85 -26.39 -6.91
C ALA A 157 -12.32 -26.28 -7.04
N GLY A 158 -11.58 -27.09 -6.27
CA GLY A 158 -10.25 -27.54 -6.67
C GLY A 158 -9.05 -27.17 -5.79
N ILE A 159 -9.21 -26.41 -4.70
CA ILE A 159 -8.10 -26.19 -3.75
C ILE A 159 -8.56 -26.47 -2.33
N ALA A 160 -7.97 -27.49 -1.70
CA ALA A 160 -8.26 -27.94 -0.33
C ALA A 160 -7.81 -26.95 0.77
N ALA A 161 -7.81 -25.64 0.54
CA ALA A 161 -7.39 -24.65 1.53
C ALA A 161 -8.18 -23.31 1.45
N ALA A 162 -9.32 -23.30 2.19
CA ALA A 162 -10.05 -22.17 2.80
C ALA A 162 -10.86 -21.20 1.89
N PRO A 163 -12.12 -20.89 2.29
CA PRO A 163 -12.29 -19.81 3.26
C PRO A 163 -13.02 -20.21 4.54
N ASN A 164 -12.73 -19.43 5.57
CA ASN A 164 -12.65 -19.83 6.95
C ASN A 164 -12.92 -18.49 7.69
N VAL A 165 -14.15 -18.24 8.10
CA VAL A 165 -14.58 -17.04 8.83
C VAL A 165 -13.75 -16.88 10.09
N HIS A 166 -13.11 -15.73 10.24
CA HIS A 166 -12.20 -15.45 11.33
C HIS A 166 -12.91 -15.62 12.70
N PRO A 167 -12.37 -16.39 13.66
CA PRO A 167 -13.07 -16.71 14.92
C PRO A 167 -13.42 -15.44 15.73
N ARG A 168 -12.58 -14.40 15.63
CA ARG A 168 -12.79 -13.09 16.26
C ARG A 168 -13.88 -12.23 15.59
N LEU A 169 -14.60 -12.73 14.57
CA LEU A 169 -15.66 -11.96 13.89
C LEU A 169 -16.81 -11.55 14.82
N PHE A 170 -17.16 -12.45 15.75
CA PHE A 170 -18.27 -12.29 16.69
C PHE A 170 -17.79 -11.94 18.11
N GLU A 171 -16.48 -11.90 18.32
CA GLU A 171 -15.86 -11.47 19.57
C GLU A 171 -15.83 -9.94 19.57
N GLY A 172 -16.88 -9.30 20.09
CA GLY A 172 -16.93 -7.85 20.24
C GLY A 172 -15.64 -7.28 20.85
N LYS A 173 -15.26 -6.07 20.41
CA LYS A 173 -13.98 -5.35 20.64
C LYS A 173 -12.99 -6.01 21.63
N SER A 174 -12.20 -6.96 21.16
CA SER A 174 -10.95 -7.34 21.85
C SER A 174 -9.87 -6.28 21.61
N SER A 175 -9.74 -5.39 22.59
CA SER A 175 -8.51 -4.74 23.09
C SER A 175 -7.64 -3.83 22.22
N ALA A 176 -7.94 -3.55 20.94
CA ALA A 176 -7.20 -2.50 20.21
C ALA A 176 -8.00 -1.71 19.14
N GLY A 177 -9.25 -2.09 18.83
CA GLY A 177 -10.02 -1.44 17.76
C GLY A 177 -9.49 -1.71 16.33
N ARG A 178 -8.47 -2.57 16.18
CA ARG A 178 -7.91 -2.95 14.87
C ARG A 178 -8.46 -4.29 14.41
N PHE A 179 -8.74 -4.40 13.12
CA PHE A 179 -9.11 -5.66 12.48
C PHE A 179 -7.91 -6.63 12.48
N PRO A 180 -8.14 -7.95 12.55
CA PRO A 180 -7.12 -8.93 12.19
C PRO A 180 -6.61 -8.67 10.77
N GLU A 181 -5.30 -8.73 10.57
CA GLU A 181 -4.66 -8.53 9.25
C GLU A 181 -5.04 -9.62 8.24
N ASP A 182 -5.60 -10.74 8.69
CA ASP A 182 -5.95 -11.92 7.89
C ASP A 182 -7.46 -12.09 7.64
N MET A 183 -8.25 -11.02 7.78
CA MET A 183 -9.67 -11.03 7.38
C MET A 183 -9.84 -11.15 5.87
N THR A 184 -10.88 -11.89 5.46
CA THR A 184 -11.22 -12.13 4.06
C THR A 184 -12.49 -11.35 3.64
N PRO A 185 -12.79 -11.25 2.33
CA PRO A 185 -14.04 -10.65 1.85
C PRO A 185 -15.30 -11.25 2.50
N ASP A 186 -15.28 -12.57 2.73
CA ASP A 186 -16.38 -13.29 3.37
C ASP A 186 -16.60 -12.89 4.83
N ASP A 187 -15.52 -12.52 5.55
CA ASP A 187 -15.63 -12.01 6.91
C ASP A 187 -16.39 -10.68 6.93
N HIS A 188 -16.06 -9.77 6.01
CA HIS A 188 -16.73 -8.48 5.90
C HIS A 188 -18.21 -8.63 5.52
N LEU A 189 -18.51 -9.49 4.54
CA LEU A 189 -19.88 -9.82 4.19
C LEU A 189 -20.63 -10.40 5.39
N ALA A 190 -20.07 -11.41 6.08
CA ALA A 190 -20.71 -12.04 7.23
C ALA A 190 -21.01 -11.05 8.36
N ARG A 191 -20.13 -10.08 8.64
CA ARG A 191 -20.43 -9.01 9.62
C ARG A 191 -21.65 -8.20 9.21
N LEU A 192 -21.72 -7.82 7.93
CA LEU A 192 -22.82 -7.04 7.36
C LEU A 192 -24.15 -7.78 7.47
N LEU A 193 -24.14 -9.06 7.10
CA LEU A 193 -25.29 -9.96 7.24
C LEU A 193 -25.78 -10.08 8.69
N CYS A 194 -24.82 -10.19 9.63
CA CYS A 194 -25.11 -10.34 11.06
C CYS A 194 -25.39 -9.00 11.78
N GLY A 195 -25.22 -7.87 11.07
CA GLY A 195 -25.33 -6.51 11.59
C GLY A 195 -24.21 -6.04 12.52
N GLN A 196 -23.29 -6.90 12.96
CA GLN A 196 -22.36 -6.65 14.08
C GLN A 196 -21.49 -5.38 13.94
N GLU A 197 -21.68 -4.39 14.83
CA GLU A 197 -20.88 -3.16 14.95
C GLU A 197 -20.70 -2.38 13.63
N ILE A 198 -21.71 -2.42 12.75
CA ILE A 198 -21.68 -1.73 11.46
C ILE A 198 -22.53 -0.46 11.51
N GLU A 199 -21.93 0.66 11.09
CA GLU A 199 -22.55 1.98 11.05
C GLU A 199 -23.82 1.95 10.18
N GLY A 200 -24.90 2.54 10.71
CA GLY A 200 -26.22 2.57 10.05
C GLY A 200 -27.08 1.31 10.21
N ILE A 201 -26.53 0.18 10.69
CA ILE A 201 -27.28 -1.07 10.94
C ILE A 201 -27.43 -1.36 12.43
N ASP A 202 -26.40 -1.04 13.23
CA ASP A 202 -26.46 -1.14 14.69
C ASP A 202 -27.06 0.16 15.29
N PRO A 203 -28.27 0.11 15.86
CA PRO A 203 -28.90 1.28 16.48
C PRO A 203 -28.26 1.69 17.82
N PHE A 204 -27.26 0.95 18.30
CA PHE A 204 -26.50 1.23 19.52
C PHE A 204 -25.07 1.70 19.22
N PHE A 205 -24.72 1.85 17.94
CA PHE A 205 -23.46 2.44 17.54
C PHE A 205 -23.34 3.85 18.11
N ARG A 206 -22.25 4.09 18.87
CA ARG A 206 -21.91 5.41 19.37
C ARG A 206 -20.71 5.92 18.59
N GLU A 207 -20.90 6.99 17.83
CA GLU A 207 -19.80 7.78 17.28
C GLU A 207 -18.83 8.09 18.42
N ARG A 208 -17.60 7.58 18.31
CA ARG A 208 -16.45 8.19 18.96
C ARG A 208 -15.65 8.86 17.87
N ASP A 209 -15.06 9.99 18.19
CA ASP A 209 -14.44 10.98 17.29
C ASP A 209 -13.33 10.48 16.35
N ASP A 210 -13.09 9.17 16.18
CA ASP A 210 -11.89 8.72 15.48
C ASP A 210 -11.88 7.26 15.00
N ILE A 211 -13.03 6.69 14.57
CA ILE A 211 -13.08 5.24 14.29
C ILE A 211 -12.62 4.89 12.86
N TRP A 212 -12.70 5.81 11.90
CA TRP A 212 -12.29 5.54 10.51
C TRP A 212 -11.45 6.63 9.84
N GLY A 213 -11.64 7.90 10.21
CA GLY A 213 -10.92 9.04 9.60
C GLY A 213 -9.40 9.05 9.79
N SER A 214 -8.86 8.27 10.75
CA SER A 214 -7.42 8.28 11.07
C SER A 214 -6.72 6.91 11.00
N GLN A 215 -7.44 5.82 10.73
CA GLN A 215 -6.90 4.45 10.84
C GLN A 215 -6.87 3.66 9.51
N PHE A 216 -6.57 4.31 8.39
CA PHE A 216 -6.27 3.62 7.13
C PHE A 216 -4.83 3.06 7.09
N LEU A 217 -4.37 2.46 8.18
CA LEU A 217 -3.07 1.79 8.26
C LEU A 217 -3.30 0.33 8.63
N ASP A 218 -3.01 -0.53 7.65
CA ASP A 218 -3.08 -2.00 7.65
C ASP A 218 -4.47 -2.58 7.99
N GLY A 219 -5.23 -2.97 6.95
CA GLY A 219 -6.52 -3.66 7.09
C GLY A 219 -7.77 -2.90 6.64
N ASP A 220 -7.67 -1.96 5.69
CA ASP A 220 -8.84 -1.27 5.12
C ASP A 220 -9.78 -2.27 4.41
N PRO A 221 -11.03 -2.47 4.88
CA PRO A 221 -11.96 -3.43 4.30
C PRO A 221 -12.28 -3.13 2.83
N ARG A 222 -12.22 -1.85 2.42
CA ARG A 222 -12.51 -1.43 1.05
C ARG A 222 -11.50 -2.00 0.07
N LEU A 223 -10.25 -2.19 0.51
CA LEU A 223 -9.22 -2.80 -0.33
C LEU A 223 -9.46 -4.28 -0.56
N VAL A 224 -9.65 -5.01 0.54
CA VAL A 224 -9.86 -6.46 0.50
C VAL A 224 -11.08 -6.78 -0.37
N LEU A 225 -12.15 -6.00 -0.21
CA LEU A 225 -13.35 -6.13 -1.03
C LEU A 225 -13.13 -5.67 -2.48
N GLY A 226 -12.49 -4.52 -2.71
CA GLY A 226 -12.22 -4.02 -4.07
C GLY A 226 -11.40 -5.01 -4.90
N TRP A 227 -10.38 -5.64 -4.31
CA TRP A 227 -9.57 -6.65 -5.01
C TRP A 227 -10.30 -7.97 -5.23
N SER A 228 -11.22 -8.33 -4.33
CA SER A 228 -11.98 -9.57 -4.52
C SER A 228 -12.93 -9.48 -5.72
N LEU A 229 -13.45 -8.30 -6.04
CA LEU A 229 -14.35 -8.09 -7.20
C LEU A 229 -13.76 -8.56 -8.52
N ASP A 230 -12.46 -8.33 -8.73
CA ASP A 230 -11.76 -8.71 -9.96
C ASP A 230 -11.66 -10.23 -10.15
N SER A 231 -11.63 -10.98 -9.04
CA SER A 231 -11.45 -12.44 -9.02
C SER A 231 -12.71 -13.23 -8.74
N ALA A 232 -13.75 -12.60 -8.19
CA ALA A 232 -14.97 -13.28 -7.75
C ALA A 232 -15.85 -13.69 -8.93
N SER A 233 -16.45 -14.87 -8.84
CA SER A 233 -17.50 -15.33 -9.74
C SER A 233 -18.86 -14.75 -9.32
N GLU A 234 -19.85 -14.73 -10.23
CA GLU A 234 -21.23 -14.44 -9.83
C GLU A 234 -21.83 -15.67 -9.11
N PRO A 235 -22.39 -15.55 -7.89
CA PRO A 235 -22.99 -14.35 -7.28
C PRO A 235 -22.11 -13.58 -6.26
N ASP A 236 -20.91 -14.06 -5.97
CA ASP A 236 -20.04 -13.50 -4.92
C ASP A 236 -19.59 -12.08 -5.25
N ARG A 237 -19.32 -11.80 -6.54
CA ARG A 237 -19.02 -10.43 -6.99
C ARG A 237 -20.14 -9.46 -6.64
N THR A 238 -21.40 -9.81 -6.91
CA THR A 238 -22.55 -8.94 -6.57
C THR A 238 -22.63 -8.67 -5.06
N LEU A 239 -22.40 -9.68 -4.22
CA LEU A 239 -22.44 -9.54 -2.76
C LEU A 239 -21.27 -8.73 -2.19
N TYR A 240 -20.08 -8.92 -2.74
CA TYR A 240 -18.91 -8.12 -2.36
C TYR A 240 -19.03 -6.66 -2.84
N SER A 241 -19.63 -6.41 -4.01
CA SER A 241 -19.95 -5.05 -4.46
C SER A 241 -20.92 -4.37 -3.52
N ALA A 242 -21.96 -5.08 -3.06
CA ALA A 242 -22.90 -4.54 -2.08
C ALA A 242 -22.22 -4.22 -0.74
N THR A 243 -21.31 -5.09 -0.30
CA THR A 243 -20.54 -4.90 0.93
C THR A 243 -19.57 -3.72 0.82
N LEU A 244 -18.86 -3.61 -0.30
CA LEU A 244 -17.96 -2.49 -0.59
C LEU A 244 -18.72 -1.17 -0.67
N ALA A 245 -19.88 -1.15 -1.33
CA ALA A 245 -20.74 0.04 -1.41
C ALA A 245 -21.15 0.52 -0.03
N HIS A 246 -21.51 -0.42 0.85
CA HIS A 246 -21.81 -0.11 2.24
C HIS A 246 -20.61 0.52 2.97
N HIS A 247 -19.42 -0.08 2.87
CA HIS A 247 -18.21 0.48 3.49
C HIS A 247 -17.80 1.83 2.90
N CYS A 248 -18.03 2.05 1.61
CA CYS A 248 -17.72 3.31 0.95
C CYS A 248 -18.73 4.40 1.33
N PHE A 249 -20.03 4.18 1.18
CA PHE A 249 -21.01 5.27 1.22
C PHE A 249 -21.94 5.23 2.42
N GLY A 250 -22.22 4.04 2.97
CA GLY A 250 -23.17 3.89 4.08
C GLY A 250 -22.56 3.98 5.48
N ALA A 251 -21.26 3.72 5.61
CA ALA A 251 -20.56 3.57 6.88
C ALA A 251 -19.29 4.43 7.02
N THR A 252 -19.16 5.48 6.19
CA THR A 252 -18.01 6.40 6.25
C THR A 252 -18.52 7.83 6.31
N GLN A 253 -18.06 8.58 7.32
CA GLN A 253 -18.16 10.04 7.30
C GLN A 253 -17.09 10.60 6.37
N TRP A 254 -17.50 11.36 5.37
CA TRP A 254 -16.62 11.92 4.35
C TRP A 254 -16.30 13.40 4.65
N ASP A 255 -15.03 13.73 4.84
CA ASP A 255 -14.55 15.10 4.65
C ASP A 255 -14.19 15.28 3.16
N VAL A 256 -15.04 16.03 2.46
CA VAL A 256 -14.92 16.23 1.00
C VAL A 256 -13.58 16.89 0.60
N LYS A 257 -12.89 17.58 1.52
CA LYS A 257 -11.56 18.15 1.23
C LYS A 257 -10.43 17.16 1.47
N GLU A 258 -10.57 16.26 2.43
CA GLU A 258 -9.48 15.37 2.87
C GLU A 258 -9.56 13.98 2.24
N ASP A 259 -10.78 13.46 2.02
CA ASP A 259 -11.01 12.05 1.65
C ASP A 259 -11.14 11.79 0.14
N TYR A 260 -10.79 12.76 -0.72
CA TYR A 260 -11.00 12.65 -2.16
C TYR A 260 -10.36 11.41 -2.80
N LEU A 261 -9.18 10.99 -2.32
CA LEU A 261 -8.50 9.80 -2.83
C LEU A 261 -9.23 8.50 -2.48
N SER A 262 -9.73 8.40 -1.25
CA SER A 262 -10.56 7.27 -0.82
C SER A 262 -11.89 7.24 -1.55
N PHE A 263 -12.47 8.41 -1.82
CA PHE A 263 -13.69 8.53 -2.63
C PHE A 263 -13.45 8.03 -4.05
N LEU A 264 -12.37 8.47 -4.69
CA LEU A 264 -12.02 8.00 -6.02
C LEU A 264 -11.79 6.50 -6.07
N PHE A 265 -11.10 5.91 -5.08
CA PHE A 265 -10.98 4.45 -4.98
C PHE A 265 -12.35 3.77 -4.94
N CYS A 266 -13.24 4.25 -4.06
CA CYS A 266 -14.60 3.72 -3.93
C CYS A 266 -15.41 3.84 -5.22
N ASP A 267 -15.38 5.02 -5.86
CA ASP A 267 -16.11 5.29 -7.09
C ASP A 267 -15.57 4.47 -8.27
N ASP A 268 -14.24 4.35 -8.35
CA ASP A 268 -13.53 3.57 -9.37
C ASP A 268 -13.79 2.05 -9.20
N ALA A 269 -13.73 1.53 -7.98
CA ALA A 269 -13.88 0.09 -7.69
C ALA A 269 -15.33 -0.40 -7.81
N LEU A 270 -16.31 0.45 -7.47
CA LEU A 270 -17.72 0.07 -7.52
C LEU A 270 -18.36 0.24 -8.89
N GLY A 271 -17.85 1.16 -9.72
CA GLY A 271 -18.49 1.51 -10.99
C GLY A 271 -19.99 1.74 -10.82
N SER A 272 -20.80 0.96 -11.55
CA SER A 272 -22.25 0.93 -11.38
C SER A 272 -22.68 0.05 -10.21
N LEU A 273 -23.38 0.63 -9.25
CA LEU A 273 -23.97 -0.09 -8.13
C LEU A 273 -25.07 -1.07 -8.62
N PRO A 274 -25.02 -2.37 -8.26
CA PRO A 274 -26.05 -3.32 -8.67
C PRO A 274 -27.44 -2.93 -8.13
N PRO A 275 -28.53 -3.13 -8.87
CA PRO A 275 -29.88 -2.97 -8.34
C PRO A 275 -30.10 -3.80 -7.07
N VAL A 276 -30.89 -3.27 -6.13
CA VAL A 276 -31.22 -3.96 -4.87
C VAL A 276 -31.83 -5.35 -5.11
N ALA A 277 -32.58 -5.52 -6.19
CA ALA A 277 -33.15 -6.81 -6.60
C ALA A 277 -32.08 -7.84 -7.00
N GLU A 278 -31.00 -7.41 -7.66
CA GLU A 278 -29.88 -8.29 -8.02
C GLU A 278 -29.10 -8.73 -6.79
N VAL A 279 -28.86 -7.82 -5.84
CA VAL A 279 -28.24 -8.15 -4.54
C VAL A 279 -29.09 -9.16 -3.78
N SER A 280 -30.41 -8.96 -3.75
CA SER A 280 -31.35 -9.91 -3.15
C SER A 280 -31.30 -11.29 -3.81
N ALA A 281 -31.28 -11.35 -5.15
CA ALA A 281 -31.22 -12.62 -5.89
C ALA A 281 -29.87 -13.34 -5.72
N ALA A 282 -28.76 -12.58 -5.76
CA ALA A 282 -27.42 -13.08 -5.47
C ALA A 282 -27.34 -13.67 -4.06
N PHE A 283 -27.97 -12.99 -3.09
CA PHE A 283 -28.06 -13.48 -1.73
C PHE A 283 -28.86 -14.79 -1.65
N ASP A 284 -30.05 -14.87 -2.25
CA ASP A 284 -30.88 -16.09 -2.21
C ASP A 284 -30.15 -17.29 -2.84
N LYS A 285 -29.45 -17.06 -3.95
CA LYS A 285 -28.63 -18.08 -4.62
C LYS A 285 -27.50 -18.57 -3.72
N ARG A 286 -26.90 -17.67 -2.94
CA ARG A 286 -25.77 -17.94 -2.06
C ARG A 286 -26.18 -18.59 -0.74
N PHE A 287 -27.28 -18.11 -0.18
CA PHE A 287 -27.70 -18.29 1.20
C PHE A 287 -29.22 -18.57 1.26
N PRO A 288 -29.68 -19.72 0.75
CA PRO A 288 -31.09 -20.05 0.73
C PRO A 288 -31.67 -20.12 2.15
N GLY A 289 -32.88 -19.57 2.35
CA GLY A 289 -33.59 -19.60 3.64
C GLY A 289 -33.01 -18.70 4.73
N ARG A 290 -32.19 -17.71 4.36
CA ARG A 290 -31.57 -16.74 5.30
C ARG A 290 -32.24 -15.37 5.26
N ASP A 291 -33.56 -15.33 5.47
CA ASP A 291 -34.37 -14.12 5.30
C ASP A 291 -33.96 -12.95 6.20
N TYR A 292 -33.49 -13.22 7.42
CA TYR A 292 -33.01 -12.20 8.35
C TYR A 292 -31.74 -11.51 7.83
N GLU A 293 -30.73 -12.30 7.48
CA GLU A 293 -29.46 -11.82 6.95
C GLU A 293 -29.65 -11.11 5.60
N LYS A 294 -30.56 -11.62 4.76
CA LYS A 294 -30.98 -10.98 3.52
C LYS A 294 -31.55 -9.59 3.77
N ALA A 295 -32.48 -9.47 4.73
CA ALA A 295 -33.11 -8.21 5.06
C ALA A 295 -32.08 -7.19 5.56
N ASN A 296 -31.12 -7.63 6.39
CA ASN A 296 -30.02 -6.78 6.86
C ASN A 296 -29.11 -6.30 5.73
N LEU A 297 -28.64 -7.20 4.85
CA LEU A 297 -27.83 -6.82 3.70
C LEU A 297 -28.54 -5.82 2.80
N THR A 298 -29.80 -6.13 2.47
CA THR A 298 -30.65 -5.32 1.59
C THR A 298 -30.84 -3.92 2.16
N TYR A 299 -31.08 -3.82 3.48
CA TYR A 299 -31.22 -2.55 4.18
C TYR A 299 -29.91 -1.75 4.16
N ALA A 300 -28.80 -2.37 4.55
CA ALA A 300 -27.48 -1.76 4.58
C ALA A 300 -27.05 -1.23 3.22
N TYR A 301 -27.31 -2.02 2.18
CA TYR A 301 -27.00 -1.69 0.81
C TYR A 301 -27.88 -0.56 0.28
N ARG A 302 -29.18 -0.55 0.60
CA ARG A 302 -30.08 0.54 0.19
C ARG A 302 -29.62 1.89 0.75
N ARG A 303 -29.24 1.93 2.03
CA ARG A 303 -28.69 3.14 2.67
C ARG A 303 -27.44 3.64 1.94
N ALA A 304 -26.54 2.73 1.60
CA ALA A 304 -25.34 3.05 0.85
C ALA A 304 -25.65 3.54 -0.57
N PHE A 305 -26.62 2.92 -1.23
CA PHE A 305 -27.09 3.30 -2.57
C PHE A 305 -27.66 4.73 -2.59
N GLU A 306 -28.47 5.08 -1.58
CA GLU A 306 -29.03 6.42 -1.41
C GLU A 306 -27.91 7.45 -1.13
N ALA A 307 -27.03 7.16 -0.16
CA ALA A 307 -25.92 8.05 0.21
C ALA A 307 -24.92 8.29 -0.94
N ALA A 308 -24.71 7.29 -1.81
CA ALA A 308 -23.76 7.39 -2.91
C ALA A 308 -24.05 8.57 -3.85
N ALA A 309 -25.31 8.89 -4.11
CA ALA A 309 -25.69 10.00 -4.98
C ALA A 309 -25.30 11.36 -4.36
N GLU A 310 -25.58 11.55 -3.07
CA GLU A 310 -25.28 12.77 -2.34
C GLU A 310 -23.77 12.98 -2.20
N ILE A 311 -23.04 11.93 -1.84
CA ILE A 311 -21.58 11.96 -1.70
C ILE A 311 -20.93 12.28 -3.05
N ARG A 312 -21.35 11.61 -4.14
CA ARG A 312 -20.86 11.90 -5.50
C ARG A 312 -21.14 13.35 -5.91
N ALA A 313 -22.32 13.88 -5.59
CA ALA A 313 -22.65 15.28 -5.89
C ALA A 313 -21.75 16.26 -5.12
N ALA A 314 -21.49 16.01 -3.83
CA ALA A 314 -20.61 16.83 -3.01
C ALA A 314 -19.17 16.86 -3.56
N PHE A 315 -18.62 15.69 -3.90
CA PHE A 315 -17.30 15.61 -4.53
C PHE A 315 -17.28 16.24 -5.93
N GLY A 316 -18.36 16.16 -6.70
CA GLY A 316 -18.51 16.87 -7.98
C GLY A 316 -18.43 18.39 -7.84
N GLN A 317 -19.01 18.97 -6.78
CA GLN A 317 -18.88 20.41 -6.49
C GLN A 317 -17.43 20.80 -6.14
N ILE A 318 -16.71 19.95 -5.43
CA ILE A 318 -15.29 20.17 -5.10
C ILE A 318 -14.42 20.08 -6.34
N GLU A 319 -14.68 19.13 -7.25
CA GLU A 319 -14.01 19.07 -8.56
C GLU A 319 -14.25 20.34 -9.40
N ALA A 320 -15.47 20.88 -9.37
CA ALA A 320 -15.79 22.14 -10.07
C ALA A 320 -15.04 23.34 -9.46
N ARG A 321 -14.89 23.36 -8.13
CA ARG A 321 -14.16 24.41 -7.41
C ARG A 321 -12.64 24.31 -7.58
N TYR A 322 -12.10 23.10 -7.72
CA TYR A 322 -10.66 22.84 -7.88
C TYR A 322 -10.39 22.03 -9.16
N PRO A 323 -10.36 22.66 -10.34
CA PRO A 323 -10.15 21.95 -11.60
C PRO A 323 -8.82 21.17 -11.67
N ARG A 324 -7.77 21.67 -11.01
CA ARG A 324 -6.45 21.02 -10.94
C ARG A 324 -6.52 19.69 -10.20
N LEU A 325 -7.30 19.61 -9.11
CA LEU A 325 -7.58 18.38 -8.37
C LEU A 325 -8.18 17.32 -9.31
N LYS A 326 -9.26 17.65 -10.01
CA LYS A 326 -9.90 16.75 -10.99
C LYS A 326 -8.93 16.31 -12.09
N ALA A 327 -8.16 17.25 -12.63
CA ALA A 327 -7.20 16.99 -13.69
C ALA A 327 -6.13 15.97 -13.27
N LEU A 328 -5.56 16.14 -12.07
CA LEU A 328 -4.48 15.30 -11.56
C LEU A 328 -4.93 13.89 -11.17
N PHE A 329 -6.14 13.75 -10.65
CA PHE A 329 -6.61 12.46 -10.15
C PHE A 329 -7.57 11.74 -11.10
N ARG A 330 -8.71 12.35 -11.46
CA ARG A 330 -9.76 11.71 -12.27
C ARG A 330 -9.39 11.68 -13.75
N THR A 331 -9.03 12.81 -14.35
CA THR A 331 -8.67 12.88 -15.78
C THR A 331 -7.39 12.09 -16.09
N THR A 332 -6.40 12.12 -15.20
CA THR A 332 -5.21 11.26 -15.34
C THR A 332 -5.56 9.78 -15.29
N ALA A 333 -6.49 9.37 -14.42
CA ALA A 333 -6.94 7.98 -14.34
C ALA A 333 -7.67 7.54 -15.62
N GLU A 334 -8.59 8.35 -16.13
CA GLU A 334 -9.28 8.07 -17.40
C GLU A 334 -8.28 7.88 -18.55
N LYS A 335 -7.28 8.76 -18.66
CA LYS A 335 -6.20 8.62 -19.65
C LYS A 335 -5.36 7.37 -19.43
N ALA A 336 -5.07 7.03 -18.17
CA ALA A 336 -4.33 5.82 -17.82
C ALA A 336 -5.09 4.55 -18.19
N ARG A 337 -6.40 4.50 -17.96
CA ARG A 337 -7.29 3.41 -18.39
C ARG A 337 -7.33 3.26 -19.89
N ALA A 338 -7.50 4.37 -20.62
CA ALA A 338 -7.46 4.37 -22.08
C ALA A 338 -6.12 3.81 -22.59
N ARG A 339 -5.00 4.28 -22.03
CA ARG A 339 -3.65 3.77 -22.36
C ARG A 339 -3.49 2.28 -22.03
N TYR A 340 -4.04 1.82 -20.91
CA TYR A 340 -4.04 0.40 -20.55
C TYR A 340 -4.82 -0.44 -21.57
N ALA A 341 -6.04 -0.01 -21.90
CA ALA A 341 -6.90 -0.68 -22.87
C ALA A 341 -6.28 -0.70 -24.28
N GLU A 342 -5.73 0.43 -24.75
CA GLU A 342 -5.01 0.53 -26.02
C GLU A 342 -3.79 -0.40 -26.05
N ARG A 343 -3.00 -0.46 -24.97
CA ARG A 343 -1.88 -1.38 -24.86
C ARG A 343 -2.34 -2.83 -24.94
N ARG A 344 -3.38 -3.18 -24.19
CA ARG A 344 -3.97 -4.54 -24.20
C ARG A 344 -4.47 -4.93 -25.59
N ALA A 345 -5.13 -4.01 -26.30
CA ALA A 345 -5.57 -4.24 -27.67
C ALA A 345 -4.39 -4.40 -28.64
N LYS A 346 -3.37 -3.52 -28.55
CA LYS A 346 -2.17 -3.58 -29.40
C LYS A 346 -1.40 -4.90 -29.23
N TYR A 347 -1.28 -5.38 -28.00
CA TYR A 347 -0.52 -6.58 -27.66
C TYR A 347 -1.42 -7.78 -27.30
N ALA A 348 -2.63 -7.88 -27.87
CA ALA A 348 -3.60 -8.92 -27.50
C ALA A 348 -3.01 -10.34 -27.52
N ALA A 349 -2.29 -10.70 -28.59
CA ALA A 349 -1.63 -12.01 -28.73
C ALA A 349 -0.52 -12.27 -27.68
N TYR A 350 0.09 -11.21 -27.12
CA TYR A 350 1.03 -11.37 -26.00
C TYR A 350 0.29 -11.70 -24.71
N TYR A 351 -0.82 -11.00 -24.46
CA TYR A 351 -1.62 -11.16 -23.25
C TYR A 351 -2.32 -12.53 -23.19
N GLU A 352 -2.68 -13.14 -24.32
CA GLU A 352 -3.19 -14.52 -24.37
C GLU A 352 -2.25 -15.55 -23.70
N VAL A 353 -0.95 -15.32 -23.78
CA VAL A 353 0.08 -16.18 -23.17
C VAL A 353 0.50 -15.67 -21.79
N LEU A 354 0.56 -14.35 -21.58
CA LEU A 354 1.03 -13.75 -20.32
C LEU A 354 0.00 -13.78 -19.20
N ASP A 355 -1.29 -13.57 -19.50
CA ASP A 355 -2.34 -13.40 -18.50
C ASP A 355 -2.48 -14.64 -17.59
N PRO A 356 -2.45 -15.89 -18.09
CA PRO A 356 -2.54 -17.07 -17.22
C PRO A 356 -1.39 -17.18 -16.20
N VAL A 357 -0.16 -16.89 -16.62
CA VAL A 357 1.03 -16.94 -15.76
C VAL A 357 1.00 -15.79 -14.74
N THR A 358 0.63 -14.60 -15.21
CA THR A 358 0.52 -13.39 -14.38
C THR A 358 -0.56 -13.55 -13.32
N ALA A 359 -1.73 -14.09 -13.68
CA ALA A 359 -2.82 -14.34 -12.73
C ALA A 359 -2.42 -15.36 -11.66
N ALA A 360 -1.71 -16.44 -12.04
CA ALA A 360 -1.18 -17.40 -11.08
C ALA A 360 -0.17 -16.74 -10.11
N PHE A 361 0.74 -15.94 -10.66
CA PHE A 361 1.72 -15.19 -9.89
C PHE A 361 1.08 -14.20 -8.90
N LEU A 362 0.11 -13.40 -9.35
CA LEU A 362 -0.60 -12.42 -8.53
C LEU A 362 -1.37 -13.07 -7.37
N ARG A 363 -1.94 -14.26 -7.59
CA ARG A 363 -2.63 -15.01 -6.53
C ARG A 363 -1.67 -15.53 -5.47
N ASN A 364 -0.57 -16.15 -5.89
CA ASN A 364 0.41 -16.71 -4.97
C ASN A 364 1.81 -16.74 -5.59
N PRO A 365 2.68 -15.77 -5.25
CA PRO A 365 4.04 -15.72 -5.78
C PRO A 365 4.92 -16.89 -5.31
N ALA A 366 4.51 -17.64 -4.28
CA ALA A 366 5.21 -18.81 -3.77
C ALA A 366 4.68 -20.15 -4.34
N SER A 367 3.64 -20.12 -5.18
CA SER A 367 3.07 -21.34 -5.76
C SER A 367 3.98 -21.95 -6.84
N LYS A 368 3.87 -23.27 -7.05
CA LYS A 368 4.54 -23.96 -8.15
C LYS A 368 3.97 -23.49 -9.48
N THR A 369 4.84 -23.20 -10.44
CA THR A 369 4.44 -22.76 -11.79
C THR A 369 4.03 -23.94 -12.67
N ALA A 370 3.24 -23.65 -13.70
CA ALA A 370 2.94 -24.64 -14.73
C ALA A 370 4.25 -25.06 -15.45
N PRO A 371 4.50 -26.36 -15.65
CA PRO A 371 5.65 -26.80 -16.43
C PRO A 371 5.55 -26.28 -17.87
N GLY A 372 6.67 -25.88 -18.46
CA GLY A 372 6.73 -25.43 -19.86
C GLY A 372 6.38 -23.95 -20.10
N CYS A 373 6.21 -23.13 -19.07
CA CYS A 373 5.97 -21.68 -19.23
C CYS A 373 7.14 -20.91 -19.89
N GLU A 374 8.36 -21.45 -19.88
CA GLU A 374 9.57 -20.77 -20.33
C GLU A 374 9.57 -20.45 -21.83
N ALA A 375 9.40 -21.48 -22.68
CA ALA A 375 9.58 -21.33 -24.12
C ALA A 375 8.62 -20.32 -24.76
N PRO A 376 7.30 -20.31 -24.43
CA PRO A 376 6.39 -19.28 -24.92
C PRO A 376 6.79 -17.87 -24.48
N LEU A 377 7.21 -17.68 -23.22
CA LEU A 377 7.62 -16.37 -22.70
C LEU A 377 8.90 -15.86 -23.37
N LEU A 378 9.87 -16.74 -23.62
CA LEU A 378 11.09 -16.39 -24.36
C LEU A 378 10.78 -16.00 -25.81
N ALA A 379 9.85 -16.69 -26.47
CA ALA A 379 9.41 -16.35 -27.82
C ALA A 379 8.75 -14.96 -27.87
N LEU A 380 7.89 -14.63 -26.89
CA LEU A 380 7.33 -13.28 -26.76
C LEU A 380 8.39 -12.22 -26.54
N ARG A 381 9.38 -12.48 -25.66
CA ARG A 381 10.48 -11.55 -25.40
C ARG A 381 11.26 -11.26 -26.69
N ALA A 382 11.59 -12.30 -27.46
CA ALA A 382 12.30 -12.15 -28.72
C ALA A 382 11.49 -11.35 -29.75
N LYS A 383 10.19 -11.63 -29.86
CA LYS A 383 9.29 -10.88 -30.74
C LYS A 383 9.20 -9.40 -30.34
N LEU A 384 9.01 -9.10 -29.05
CA LEU A 384 8.96 -7.73 -28.55
C LEU A 384 10.30 -7.00 -28.75
N ALA A 385 11.43 -7.67 -28.54
CA ALA A 385 12.74 -7.09 -28.78
C ALA A 385 12.94 -6.68 -30.25
N GLN A 386 12.44 -7.49 -31.19
CA GLN A 386 12.43 -7.16 -32.62
C GLN A 386 11.54 -5.95 -32.92
N GLU A 387 10.32 -5.92 -32.38
CA GLU A 387 9.38 -4.80 -32.55
C GLU A 387 9.92 -3.47 -31.98
N LEU A 388 10.64 -3.51 -30.86
CA LEU A 388 11.28 -2.35 -30.24
C LEU A 388 12.63 -1.99 -30.86
N GLY A 389 13.18 -2.83 -31.76
CA GLY A 389 14.47 -2.59 -32.40
C GLY A 389 15.65 -2.60 -31.41
N VAL A 390 15.61 -3.46 -30.40
CA VAL A 390 16.65 -3.55 -29.35
C VAL A 390 18.00 -3.92 -29.97
N LYS A 391 19.00 -3.06 -29.78
CA LYS A 391 20.37 -3.21 -30.34
C LYS A 391 21.48 -3.09 -29.31
N ASP A 392 21.21 -2.44 -28.18
CA ASP A 392 22.19 -2.09 -27.16
C ASP A 392 21.61 -2.25 -25.74
N GLU A 393 22.43 -1.91 -24.75
CA GLU A 393 22.09 -1.98 -23.32
C GLU A 393 20.88 -1.13 -22.96
N ALA A 394 20.76 0.07 -23.54
CA ALA A 394 19.63 0.95 -23.30
C ALA A 394 18.32 0.34 -23.83
N GLY A 395 18.36 -0.28 -25.02
CA GLY A 395 17.22 -1.00 -25.57
C GLY A 395 16.83 -2.22 -24.72
N VAL A 396 17.80 -2.87 -24.07
CA VAL A 396 17.54 -3.98 -23.14
C VAL A 396 16.86 -3.50 -21.86
N GLU A 397 17.36 -2.42 -21.25
CA GLU A 397 16.72 -1.80 -20.08
C GLU A 397 15.30 -1.34 -20.43
N GLN A 398 15.13 -0.72 -21.61
CA GLN A 398 13.83 -0.34 -22.14
C GLN A 398 12.90 -1.57 -22.27
N LEU A 399 13.38 -2.67 -22.84
CA LEU A 399 12.61 -3.90 -23.00
C LEU A 399 12.20 -4.49 -21.66
N LYS A 400 13.13 -4.69 -20.72
CA LYS A 400 12.88 -5.49 -19.50
C LYS A 400 12.32 -4.69 -18.33
N SER A 401 12.62 -3.40 -18.24
CA SER A 401 12.37 -2.61 -17.04
C SER A 401 11.39 -1.46 -17.26
N GLU A 402 11.36 -0.88 -18.47
CA GLU A 402 10.57 0.32 -18.75
C GLU A 402 9.30 0.04 -19.56
N HIS A 403 9.37 -0.87 -20.53
CA HIS A 403 8.24 -1.22 -21.38
C HIS A 403 7.26 -2.11 -20.60
N PRO A 404 5.98 -1.73 -20.42
CA PRO A 404 5.06 -2.46 -19.54
C PRO A 404 4.90 -3.95 -19.88
N VAL A 405 4.82 -4.28 -21.18
CA VAL A 405 4.72 -5.68 -21.63
C VAL A 405 6.02 -6.45 -21.38
N GLY A 406 7.16 -5.81 -21.60
CA GLY A 406 8.45 -6.49 -21.45
C GLY A 406 8.86 -6.64 -19.99
N PHE A 407 8.44 -5.70 -19.13
CA PHE A 407 8.44 -5.86 -17.68
C PHE A 407 7.63 -7.08 -17.25
N GLN A 408 6.39 -7.20 -17.73
CA GLN A 408 5.52 -8.33 -17.38
C GLN A 408 6.07 -9.67 -17.87
N ILE A 409 6.67 -9.72 -19.07
CA ILE A 409 7.37 -10.92 -19.57
C ILE A 409 8.54 -11.27 -18.64
N THR A 410 9.35 -10.28 -18.23
CA THR A 410 10.51 -10.47 -17.35
C THR A 410 10.07 -10.99 -15.98
N GLU A 411 9.00 -10.44 -15.41
CA GLU A 411 8.42 -10.90 -14.15
C GLU A 411 7.86 -12.33 -14.27
N ALA A 412 7.15 -12.64 -15.35
CA ALA A 412 6.62 -13.97 -15.61
C ALA A 412 7.74 -15.02 -15.80
N LEU A 413 8.85 -14.64 -16.47
CA LEU A 413 10.03 -15.50 -16.61
C LEU A 413 10.68 -15.76 -15.25
N ALA A 414 10.88 -14.74 -14.42
CA ALA A 414 11.44 -14.89 -13.08
C ALA A 414 10.61 -15.88 -12.23
N TYR A 415 9.30 -15.72 -12.23
CA TYR A 415 8.37 -16.61 -11.54
C TYR A 415 8.42 -18.04 -12.11
N CYS A 416 8.39 -18.19 -13.43
CA CYS A 416 8.51 -19.48 -14.12
C CYS A 416 9.81 -20.23 -13.76
N TYR A 417 10.95 -19.53 -13.78
CA TYR A 417 12.26 -20.09 -13.45
C TYR A 417 12.35 -20.53 -12.00
N LEU A 418 11.82 -19.73 -11.07
CA LEU A 418 11.81 -20.07 -9.65
C LEU A 418 11.02 -21.37 -9.41
N GLY A 419 9.84 -21.51 -10.02
CA GLY A 419 8.99 -22.70 -9.87
C GLY A 419 9.58 -23.97 -10.50
N GLN A 420 10.46 -23.82 -11.50
CA GLN A 420 11.19 -24.92 -12.13
C GLN A 420 12.51 -25.27 -11.41
N GLY A 421 12.90 -24.51 -10.37
CA GLY A 421 14.16 -24.71 -9.67
C GLY A 421 15.39 -24.13 -10.39
N LYS A 422 15.22 -23.36 -11.47
CA LYS A 422 16.29 -22.64 -12.18
C LYS A 422 16.58 -21.31 -11.46
N ARG A 423 17.08 -21.35 -10.23
CA ARG A 423 17.07 -20.18 -9.33
C ARG A 423 18.07 -19.11 -9.77
N ALA A 424 19.21 -19.48 -10.35
CA ALA A 424 20.16 -18.51 -10.92
C ALA A 424 19.52 -17.69 -12.06
N LYS A 425 18.72 -18.32 -12.93
CA LYS A 425 17.96 -17.63 -13.99
C LYS A 425 16.88 -16.72 -13.41
N ALA A 426 16.12 -17.21 -12.43
CA ALA A 426 15.13 -16.40 -11.72
C ALA A 426 15.77 -15.14 -11.12
N TRP A 427 16.94 -15.30 -10.50
CA TRP A 427 17.70 -14.19 -9.93
C TRP A 427 18.09 -13.17 -10.99
N LEU A 428 18.67 -13.60 -12.12
CA LEU A 428 19.01 -12.71 -13.24
C LEU A 428 17.81 -11.90 -13.74
N GLU A 429 16.65 -12.53 -13.92
CA GLU A 429 15.44 -11.82 -14.34
C GLU A 429 15.02 -10.78 -13.30
N THR A 430 15.03 -11.13 -12.00
CA THR A 430 14.66 -10.17 -10.94
C THR A 430 15.60 -8.98 -10.81
N GLN A 431 16.91 -9.14 -11.07
CA GLN A 431 17.86 -8.03 -11.04
C GLN A 431 17.61 -7.01 -12.16
N SER A 432 16.93 -7.41 -13.24
CA SER A 432 16.54 -6.51 -14.32
C SER A 432 15.18 -5.82 -14.10
N LEU A 433 14.44 -6.15 -13.04
CA LEU A 433 13.15 -5.51 -12.77
C LEU A 433 13.36 -4.11 -12.15
N GLY A 434 12.91 -3.09 -12.87
CA GLY A 434 12.92 -1.70 -12.41
C GLY A 434 11.76 -1.34 -11.48
N ARG A 435 11.53 -0.05 -11.26
CA ARG A 435 10.41 0.47 -10.43
C ARG A 435 9.15 0.82 -11.23
N ASN A 436 9.10 0.57 -12.53
CA ASN A 436 8.01 1.02 -13.42
C ASN A 436 6.99 -0.08 -13.76
N ARG A 437 6.60 -0.88 -12.76
CA ARG A 437 5.66 -1.99 -12.96
C ARG A 437 4.25 -1.51 -13.26
N ARG A 438 3.71 -1.87 -14.43
CA ARG A 438 2.36 -1.48 -14.90
C ARG A 438 1.62 -2.68 -15.50
N VAL A 439 1.37 -3.69 -14.67
CA VAL A 439 0.84 -4.99 -15.07
C VAL A 439 -0.69 -4.99 -15.04
N THR A 440 -1.30 -4.36 -14.04
CA THR A 440 -2.76 -4.24 -13.91
C THR A 440 -3.25 -2.83 -14.26
N GLU A 441 -4.53 -2.69 -14.58
CA GLU A 441 -5.16 -1.37 -14.79
C GLU A 441 -5.01 -0.50 -13.53
N ALA A 442 -5.23 -1.07 -12.35
CA ALA A 442 -5.12 -0.37 -11.07
C ALA A 442 -3.70 0.20 -10.84
N GLU A 443 -2.67 -0.54 -11.22
CA GLU A 443 -1.28 -0.06 -11.18
C GLU A 443 -1.04 1.08 -12.16
N GLU A 444 -1.52 0.93 -13.39
CA GLU A 444 -1.41 1.95 -14.43
C GLU A 444 -2.02 3.28 -13.96
N VAL A 445 -3.22 3.22 -13.38
CA VAL A 445 -3.92 4.39 -12.82
C VAL A 445 -3.14 4.98 -11.64
N THR A 446 -2.73 4.14 -10.69
CA THR A 446 -2.04 4.59 -9.46
C THR A 446 -0.73 5.29 -9.79
N LEU A 447 0.12 4.66 -10.60
CA LEU A 447 1.41 5.23 -10.97
C LEU A 447 1.27 6.50 -11.82
N SER A 448 0.28 6.56 -12.70
CA SER A 448 0.02 7.77 -13.49
C SER A 448 -0.40 8.95 -12.62
N ARG A 449 -1.25 8.71 -11.61
CA ARG A 449 -1.63 9.74 -10.63
C ARG A 449 -0.41 10.22 -9.85
N TRP A 450 0.46 9.31 -9.41
CA TRP A 450 1.69 9.68 -8.69
C TRP A 450 2.66 10.50 -9.53
N GLU A 451 2.85 10.14 -10.80
CA GLU A 451 3.67 10.90 -11.75
C GLU A 451 3.10 12.30 -11.98
N ALA A 452 1.78 12.41 -12.19
CA ALA A 452 1.10 13.69 -12.37
C ALA A 452 1.22 14.58 -11.12
N LEU A 453 1.04 14.01 -9.93
CA LEU A 453 1.21 14.72 -8.67
C LEU A 453 2.65 15.17 -8.44
N SER A 454 3.63 14.32 -8.74
CA SER A 454 5.06 14.66 -8.65
C SER A 454 5.43 15.80 -9.59
N ALA A 455 4.90 15.78 -10.82
CA ALA A 455 5.06 16.89 -11.77
C ALA A 455 4.40 18.18 -11.26
N ALA A 456 3.17 18.10 -10.77
CA ALA A 456 2.44 19.25 -10.22
C ALA A 456 3.12 19.82 -8.97
N GLN A 457 3.69 18.99 -8.10
CA GLN A 457 4.44 19.43 -6.94
C GLN A 457 5.66 20.26 -7.34
N LYS A 458 6.39 19.82 -8.37
CA LYS A 458 7.54 20.56 -8.91
C LYS A 458 7.12 21.88 -9.53
N GLU A 459 5.99 21.90 -10.24
CA GLU A 459 5.45 23.10 -10.89
C GLU A 459 4.95 24.14 -9.86
N LEU A 460 4.16 23.73 -8.88
CA LEU A 460 3.43 24.62 -7.97
C LEU A 460 4.20 25.01 -6.71
N ALA A 461 5.34 24.35 -6.43
CA ALA A 461 6.32 24.71 -5.39
C ALA A 461 5.73 25.31 -4.10
N GLY A 462 5.28 24.46 -3.17
CA GLY A 462 4.73 24.87 -1.87
C GLY A 462 3.27 25.38 -1.91
N ARG A 463 2.75 25.77 -3.08
CA ARG A 463 1.36 26.24 -3.25
C ARG A 463 0.37 25.15 -3.66
N ILE A 464 0.84 23.92 -3.85
CA ILE A 464 0.03 22.79 -4.31
C ILE A 464 -1.22 22.53 -3.44
N GLN A 465 -1.20 22.85 -2.14
CA GLN A 465 -2.37 22.71 -1.27
C GLN A 465 -3.49 23.72 -1.55
N GLU A 466 -3.19 24.85 -2.22
CA GLU A 466 -4.20 25.83 -2.64
C GLU A 466 -5.03 25.31 -3.82
N GLU A 467 -4.38 24.57 -4.73
CA GLU A 467 -5.01 24.03 -5.95
C GLU A 467 -5.46 22.57 -5.79
N VAL A 468 -4.88 21.86 -4.83
CA VAL A 468 -5.10 20.44 -4.53
C VAL A 468 -5.23 20.29 -3.01
N PRO A 469 -6.41 20.59 -2.43
CA PRO A 469 -6.61 20.66 -0.97
C PRO A 469 -6.26 19.37 -0.21
N CYS A 470 -6.37 18.21 -0.86
CA CYS A 470 -6.02 16.90 -0.28
C CYS A 470 -4.51 16.58 -0.32
N TYR A 471 -3.67 17.46 -0.88
CA TYR A 471 -2.24 17.21 -1.06
C TYR A 471 -1.47 17.12 0.27
N GLY A 472 -0.70 16.04 0.45
CA GLY A 472 0.23 15.86 1.56
C GLY A 472 -0.38 15.34 2.86
N ARG A 473 -1.72 15.25 2.97
CA ARG A 473 -2.41 14.67 4.15
C ARG A 473 -2.65 13.16 4.06
N HIS A 474 -2.69 12.62 2.84
CA HIS A 474 -2.82 11.18 2.63
C HIS A 474 -1.91 10.70 1.49
N TYR A 475 -0.67 10.35 1.83
CA TYR A 475 0.10 9.36 1.04
C TYR A 475 -0.42 7.93 1.24
N ASN A 476 -1.57 7.77 1.91
CA ASN A 476 -2.22 6.51 2.25
C ASN A 476 -3.43 6.24 1.35
N SER A 477 -3.48 6.79 0.13
CA SER A 477 -4.35 6.16 -0.88
C SER A 477 -3.86 4.74 -1.00
N PRO A 478 -4.72 3.76 -0.76
CA PRO A 478 -4.23 2.41 -0.63
C PRO A 478 -3.71 1.96 -2.00
N SER A 479 -2.43 1.59 -2.01
CA SER A 479 -1.76 1.10 -3.22
C SER A 479 -2.34 -0.27 -3.55
N PRO A 480 -2.62 -0.60 -4.83
CA PRO A 480 -3.02 -1.95 -5.19
C PRO A 480 -1.95 -2.94 -4.70
N PRO A 481 -2.34 -4.10 -4.16
CA PRO A 481 -1.44 -5.02 -3.47
C PRO A 481 -0.49 -5.66 -4.46
N SER A 482 -0.90 -5.71 -5.73
CA SER A 482 -0.17 -6.18 -6.88
C SER A 482 1.13 -5.39 -7.06
N LEU A 483 1.21 -4.11 -6.66
CA LEU A 483 2.46 -3.34 -6.63
C LEU A 483 3.54 -3.97 -5.73
N TRP A 484 3.13 -4.70 -4.69
CA TRP A 484 4.06 -5.33 -3.74
C TRP A 484 4.42 -6.77 -4.12
N VAL A 485 3.74 -7.38 -5.11
CA VAL A 485 3.93 -8.79 -5.45
C VAL A 485 5.32 -9.04 -6.07
N THR A 486 5.83 -8.12 -6.89
CA THR A 486 7.21 -8.20 -7.41
C THR A 486 8.24 -8.17 -6.30
N ARG A 487 8.02 -7.36 -5.26
CA ARG A 487 8.93 -7.32 -4.12
C ARG A 487 8.97 -8.67 -3.42
N LYS A 488 7.81 -9.30 -3.21
CA LYS A 488 7.71 -10.67 -2.69
C LYS A 488 8.46 -11.66 -3.57
N LEU A 489 8.36 -11.56 -4.90
CA LEU A 489 9.13 -12.41 -5.83
C LEU A 489 10.63 -12.25 -5.63
N ILE A 490 11.13 -11.00 -5.60
CA ILE A 490 12.54 -10.70 -5.38
C ILE A 490 13.02 -11.30 -4.06
N ASP A 491 12.25 -11.14 -2.99
CA ASP A 491 12.60 -11.67 -1.67
C ASP A 491 12.58 -13.21 -1.66
N LEU A 492 11.62 -13.85 -2.33
CA LEU A 492 11.55 -15.32 -2.49
C LEU A 492 12.74 -15.87 -3.28
N VAL A 493 13.09 -15.21 -4.39
CA VAL A 493 14.25 -15.61 -5.21
C VAL A 493 15.53 -15.45 -4.39
N ALA A 494 15.73 -14.33 -3.72
CA ALA A 494 16.90 -14.10 -2.87
C ALA A 494 17.02 -15.12 -1.72
N ALA A 495 15.88 -15.54 -1.14
CA ALA A 495 15.86 -16.58 -0.12
C ALA A 495 16.18 -17.98 -0.67
N ALA A 496 15.99 -18.21 -1.98
CA ALA A 496 16.23 -19.50 -2.62
C ALA A 496 17.72 -19.84 -2.80
N GLY A 497 18.63 -18.88 -2.60
CA GLY A 497 20.07 -19.16 -2.55
C GLY A 497 20.94 -17.91 -2.45
N PRO A 498 22.13 -18.00 -1.86
CA PRO A 498 23.14 -16.98 -2.01
C PRO A 498 23.70 -17.01 -3.44
N PHE A 499 23.35 -16.02 -4.25
CA PHE A 499 23.84 -15.89 -5.63
C PHE A 499 25.10 -15.03 -5.71
N GLU A 500 25.98 -15.39 -6.62
CA GLU A 500 27.20 -14.65 -6.93
C GLU A 500 27.34 -14.43 -8.42
N LEU A 501 27.48 -13.17 -8.83
CA LEU A 501 27.78 -12.78 -10.21
C LEU A 501 29.29 -12.79 -10.42
N ARG A 502 29.76 -13.55 -11.41
CA ARG A 502 31.18 -13.80 -11.73
C ARG A 502 31.56 -13.21 -13.09
N GLY A 503 32.85 -13.00 -13.31
CA GLY A 503 33.39 -12.45 -14.57
C GLY A 503 33.22 -10.95 -14.80
N LEU A 504 32.85 -10.17 -13.77
CA LEU A 504 32.66 -8.70 -13.87
C LEU A 504 33.97 -7.90 -13.97
N ASP A 505 35.04 -8.38 -13.33
CA ASP A 505 36.33 -7.70 -13.23
C ASP A 505 37.03 -7.65 -14.60
N GLU A 506 37.21 -6.44 -15.13
CA GLU A 506 37.84 -6.22 -16.44
C GLU A 506 39.32 -6.59 -16.48
N GLN A 507 40.00 -6.54 -15.33
CA GLN A 507 41.39 -6.95 -15.23
C GLN A 507 41.54 -8.46 -15.09
N LYS A 508 40.44 -9.16 -14.76
CA LYS A 508 40.38 -10.60 -14.50
C LYS A 508 39.12 -11.21 -15.10
N PRO A 509 38.95 -11.10 -16.43
CA PRO A 509 37.73 -11.54 -17.09
C PRO A 509 37.58 -13.06 -17.01
N ALA A 510 36.34 -13.57 -16.92
CA ALA A 510 36.09 -15.00 -17.04
C ALA A 510 36.13 -15.41 -18.52
N VAL A 511 37.32 -15.78 -19.01
CA VAL A 511 37.53 -16.26 -20.39
C VAL A 511 37.56 -17.78 -20.40
N VAL A 512 36.69 -18.40 -21.19
CA VAL A 512 36.58 -19.86 -21.30
C VAL A 512 37.87 -20.43 -21.89
N ALA A 513 38.53 -21.31 -21.16
CA ALA A 513 39.71 -22.06 -21.61
C ALA A 513 39.30 -23.36 -22.29
N SER A 514 38.39 -24.11 -21.66
CA SER A 514 37.76 -25.30 -22.24
C SER A 514 36.34 -25.46 -21.71
N LEU A 515 35.51 -26.16 -22.48
CA LEU A 515 34.19 -26.62 -22.06
C LEU A 515 34.13 -28.14 -22.22
N LYS A 516 33.52 -28.84 -21.26
CA LYS A 516 33.29 -30.27 -21.32
C LYS A 516 31.79 -30.52 -21.23
N LYS A 517 31.20 -31.12 -22.27
CA LYS A 517 29.78 -31.47 -22.27
C LYS A 517 29.49 -32.54 -21.22
N THR A 518 28.38 -32.38 -20.51
CA THR A 518 27.87 -33.31 -19.50
C THR A 518 26.76 -34.18 -20.09
N GLU A 519 26.38 -35.26 -19.40
CA GLU A 519 25.40 -36.25 -19.88
C GLU A 519 23.98 -35.69 -20.02
N ASP A 520 23.63 -34.68 -19.22
CA ASP A 520 22.38 -33.94 -19.28
C ASP A 520 22.33 -32.89 -20.41
N GLY A 521 23.40 -32.77 -21.20
CA GLY A 521 23.52 -31.81 -22.30
C GLY A 521 24.05 -30.44 -21.89
N GLY A 522 24.37 -30.24 -20.59
CA GLY A 522 25.05 -29.05 -20.08
C GLY A 522 26.53 -28.99 -20.43
N ALA A 523 27.26 -28.06 -19.81
CA ALA A 523 28.71 -27.97 -19.96
C ALA A 523 29.42 -27.48 -18.70
N ASP A 524 30.46 -28.21 -18.30
CA ASP A 524 31.42 -27.77 -17.29
C ASP A 524 32.46 -26.85 -17.94
N LEU A 525 32.58 -25.64 -17.42
CA LEU A 525 33.50 -24.63 -17.90
C LEU A 525 34.77 -24.59 -17.05
N THR A 526 35.91 -24.46 -17.74
CA THR A 526 37.17 -24.05 -17.10
C THR A 526 37.63 -22.72 -17.68
N PHE A 527 38.21 -21.88 -16.81
CA PHE A 527 38.58 -20.51 -17.18
C PHE A 527 40.08 -20.34 -17.34
N LYS A 528 40.49 -19.39 -18.18
CA LYS A 528 41.90 -19.02 -18.37
C LYS A 528 42.47 -18.44 -17.08
N LYS A 529 43.74 -18.74 -16.87
CA LYS A 529 44.52 -18.25 -15.74
C LYS A 529 45.17 -16.91 -16.08
N PHE A 530 44.85 -15.86 -15.33
CA PHE A 530 45.45 -14.54 -15.45
C PHE A 530 46.58 -14.38 -14.44
N SER A 531 47.79 -14.12 -14.92
CA SER A 531 48.92 -13.77 -14.07
C SER A 531 49.27 -12.31 -14.26
N HIS A 532 49.28 -11.52 -13.20
CA HIS A 532 49.85 -10.18 -13.24
C HIS A 532 50.86 -9.98 -12.10
N GLN A 533 51.75 -9.03 -12.29
CA GLN A 533 52.73 -8.63 -11.30
C GLN A 533 52.13 -7.52 -10.44
N ARG A 534 51.76 -7.85 -9.19
CA ARG A 534 51.33 -6.85 -8.22
C ARG A 534 52.57 -6.28 -7.54
N LYS A 535 52.78 -4.98 -7.72
CA LYS A 535 53.77 -4.21 -6.95
C LYS A 535 53.15 -3.83 -5.61
N TYR A 536 53.87 -4.08 -4.52
CA TYR A 536 53.46 -3.70 -3.17
C TYR A 536 54.70 -3.29 -2.35
N ARG A 537 54.51 -2.50 -1.31
CA ARG A 537 55.51 -2.33 -0.25
C ARG A 537 55.00 -3.04 1.00
N ASP A 538 55.90 -3.54 1.81
CA ASP A 538 55.50 -4.08 3.10
C ASP A 538 54.88 -2.95 3.92
N GLN A 539 53.91 -3.28 4.76
CA GLN A 539 53.28 -2.31 5.64
C GLN A 539 53.65 -2.69 7.07
N GLN A 540 54.24 -1.75 7.81
CA GLN A 540 54.42 -1.87 9.24
C GLN A 540 53.35 -1.04 9.93
N CYS A 541 52.71 -1.65 10.92
CA CYS A 541 51.69 -1.01 11.72
C CYS A 541 52.16 -0.94 13.16
N ARG A 542 51.99 0.21 13.80
CA ARG A 542 52.17 0.40 15.23
C ARG A 542 50.81 0.63 15.87
N GLU A 543 50.51 -0.15 16.92
CA GLU A 543 49.35 0.13 17.77
C GLU A 543 49.57 1.47 18.46
N THR A 544 48.57 2.34 18.35
CA THR A 544 48.49 3.60 19.08
C THR A 544 47.91 3.36 20.47
N ASP A 545 47.89 4.39 21.29
CA ASP A 545 47.24 4.43 22.60
C ASP A 545 45.72 4.61 22.52
N ARG A 546 45.14 4.80 21.32
CA ARG A 546 43.70 5.00 21.14
C ARG A 546 42.97 3.68 20.95
N VAL A 547 41.94 3.41 21.75
CA VAL A 547 41.09 2.23 21.58
C VAL A 547 40.17 2.43 20.37
N GLN A 548 40.24 1.52 19.38
CA GLN A 548 39.38 1.54 18.19
C GLN A 548 38.04 0.85 18.46
N ARG A 549 38.08 -0.32 19.10
CA ARG A 549 36.90 -1.11 19.48
C ARG A 549 37.26 -2.08 20.59
N PHE A 550 36.26 -2.69 21.22
CA PHE A 550 36.46 -3.81 22.13
C PHE A 550 35.98 -5.09 21.47
N GLU A 551 36.79 -6.15 21.55
CA GLU A 551 36.43 -7.49 21.09
C GLU A 551 36.12 -8.39 22.28
N PHE A 552 35.09 -9.22 22.13
CA PHE A 552 34.65 -10.18 23.13
C PHE A 552 35.17 -11.56 22.72
N PHE A 553 35.99 -12.18 23.57
CA PHE A 553 36.50 -13.53 23.38
C PHE A 553 36.24 -14.34 24.65
N GLY A 554 35.32 -15.30 24.59
CA GLY A 554 34.79 -15.97 25.78
C GLY A 554 34.11 -14.98 26.73
N ASN A 555 34.43 -15.07 28.04
CA ASN A 555 33.89 -14.16 29.07
C ASN A 555 34.74 -12.88 29.28
N GLY A 556 35.70 -12.58 28.39
CA GLY A 556 36.61 -11.45 28.51
C GLY A 556 36.37 -10.35 27.47
N ILE A 557 36.53 -9.09 27.89
CA ILE A 557 36.55 -7.91 27.01
C ILE A 557 38.00 -7.51 26.79
N ARG A 558 38.45 -7.42 25.54
CA ARG A 558 39.79 -6.94 25.18
C ARG A 558 39.70 -5.67 24.32
N PRO A 559 40.36 -4.56 24.72
CA PRO A 559 40.49 -3.40 23.83
C PRO A 559 41.38 -3.75 22.64
N VAL A 560 40.90 -3.40 21.45
CA VAL A 560 41.66 -3.39 20.20
C VAL A 560 42.07 -1.95 19.94
N TYR A 561 43.37 -1.70 20.00
CA TYR A 561 43.93 -0.37 19.79
C TYR A 561 44.02 -0.05 18.30
N GLN A 562 43.73 1.20 17.96
CA GLN A 562 43.85 1.76 16.62
C GLN A 562 45.30 1.61 16.16
N ARG A 563 45.52 1.18 14.92
CA ARG A 563 46.85 1.00 14.34
C ARG A 563 47.16 2.11 13.34
N GLU A 564 48.32 2.73 13.50
CA GLU A 564 48.90 3.58 12.47
C GLU A 564 49.86 2.76 11.61
N CYS A 565 49.60 2.71 10.31
CA CYS A 565 50.33 1.86 9.37
C CYS A 565 51.05 2.70 8.31
N TRP A 566 52.34 2.44 8.09
CA TRP A 566 53.13 3.08 7.04
C TRP A 566 53.83 2.04 6.16
N LEU A 567 54.09 2.44 4.91
CA LEU A 567 54.77 1.59 3.93
C LEU A 567 56.28 1.59 4.23
N VAL A 568 56.90 0.41 4.29
CA VAL A 568 58.33 0.22 4.55
C VAL A 568 59.00 -0.62 3.47
N GLY A 569 60.30 -0.38 3.27
CA GLY A 569 61.15 -1.15 2.37
C GLY A 569 60.95 -0.85 0.87
N PRO A 570 61.70 -1.56 0.00
CA PRO A 570 61.62 -1.40 -1.45
C PRO A 570 60.27 -1.91 -1.99
N VAL A 571 59.87 -1.43 -3.16
CA VAL A 571 58.69 -1.97 -3.88
C VAL A 571 59.00 -3.41 -4.27
N LYS A 572 58.30 -4.36 -3.67
CA LYS A 572 58.34 -5.77 -4.00
C LYS A 572 57.34 -6.08 -5.10
N THR A 573 57.67 -7.07 -5.92
CA THR A 573 56.79 -7.56 -6.98
C THR A 573 56.40 -8.99 -6.65
N ARG A 574 55.10 -9.26 -6.52
CA ARG A 574 54.56 -10.62 -6.40
C ARG A 574 53.76 -10.95 -7.63
N ARG A 575 54.01 -12.13 -8.21
CA ARG A 575 53.12 -12.70 -9.22
C ARG A 575 51.84 -13.14 -8.52
N VAL A 576 50.75 -12.44 -8.79
CA VAL A 576 49.42 -12.82 -8.36
C VAL A 576 48.78 -13.53 -9.53
N THR A 577 48.26 -14.73 -9.26
CA THR A 577 47.56 -15.50 -10.27
C THR A 577 46.12 -15.65 -9.87
N TYR A 578 45.22 -15.35 -10.80
CA TYR A 578 43.79 -15.48 -10.63
C TYR A 578 43.25 -16.39 -11.73
N GLN A 579 42.29 -17.23 -11.37
CA GLN A 579 41.50 -18.03 -12.27
C GLN A 579 40.10 -18.07 -11.67
N GLU A 580 39.09 -17.80 -12.50
CA GLU A 580 37.71 -17.95 -12.06
C GLU A 580 37.44 -19.42 -11.73
N GLU A 581 36.63 -19.65 -10.70
CA GLU A 581 36.26 -21.01 -10.28
C GLU A 581 35.45 -21.71 -11.38
N GLN A 582 35.52 -23.05 -11.40
CA GLN A 582 34.74 -23.85 -12.36
C GLN A 582 33.25 -23.62 -12.18
N ALA A 583 32.50 -23.71 -13.28
CA ALA A 583 31.07 -23.47 -13.31
C ALA A 583 30.38 -24.43 -14.28
N HIS A 584 29.16 -24.83 -13.97
CA HIS A 584 28.36 -25.71 -14.81
C HIS A 584 27.22 -24.93 -15.45
N LEU A 585 27.18 -24.86 -16.79
CA LEU A 585 26.07 -24.24 -17.52
C LEU A 585 25.01 -25.27 -17.92
N MET A 586 23.75 -24.89 -17.76
CA MET A 586 22.60 -25.65 -18.25
C MET A 586 22.62 -25.79 -19.78
N PRO A 587 21.98 -26.82 -20.37
CA PRO A 587 22.07 -27.15 -21.80
C PRO A 587 21.80 -25.98 -22.74
N GLU A 588 20.78 -25.17 -22.44
CA GLU A 588 20.40 -24.03 -23.27
C GLU A 588 21.43 -22.89 -23.28
N ASP A 589 22.13 -22.68 -22.18
CA ASP A 589 23.17 -21.64 -22.06
C ASP A 589 24.50 -22.17 -22.61
N ALA A 590 24.80 -23.45 -22.36
CA ALA A 590 25.99 -24.14 -22.87
C ALA A 590 26.05 -24.15 -24.41
N ALA A 591 24.91 -24.21 -25.10
CA ALA A 591 24.83 -24.17 -26.55
C ALA A 591 25.33 -22.84 -27.17
N LEU A 592 25.42 -21.78 -26.37
CA LEU A 592 25.82 -20.43 -26.81
C LEU A 592 27.30 -20.14 -26.57
N VAL A 593 28.02 -21.02 -25.86
CA VAL A 593 29.37 -20.78 -25.36
C VAL A 593 30.41 -21.59 -26.13
N GLU A 594 31.50 -20.94 -26.50
CA GLU A 594 32.66 -21.55 -27.15
C GLU A 594 33.95 -21.24 -26.38
N ALA A 595 35.01 -22.03 -26.59
CA ALA A 595 36.31 -21.73 -26.01
C ALA A 595 36.86 -20.38 -26.53
N GLY A 596 37.42 -19.57 -25.63
CA GLY A 596 37.98 -18.27 -25.95
C GLY A 596 37.02 -17.08 -25.89
N VAL A 597 35.73 -17.31 -25.61
CA VAL A 597 34.78 -16.22 -25.30
C VAL A 597 34.94 -15.76 -23.86
N GLN A 598 34.66 -14.47 -23.62
CA GLN A 598 34.48 -13.93 -22.28
C GLN A 598 33.00 -13.97 -21.91
N LEU A 599 32.70 -14.28 -20.65
CA LEU A 599 31.34 -14.33 -20.16
C LEU A 599 31.20 -13.74 -18.75
N THR A 600 29.98 -13.31 -18.43
CA THR A 600 29.50 -13.04 -17.07
C THR A 600 28.41 -14.04 -16.77
N PHE A 601 28.36 -14.54 -15.55
CA PHE A 601 27.42 -15.61 -15.19
C PHE A 601 27.15 -15.58 -13.69
N VAL A 602 25.98 -16.08 -13.31
CA VAL A 602 25.55 -16.21 -11.92
C VAL A 602 25.69 -17.65 -11.49
N VAL A 603 26.21 -17.86 -10.29
CA VAL A 603 26.24 -19.17 -9.64
C VAL A 603 25.50 -19.08 -8.31
N ASN A 604 24.69 -20.09 -8.02
CA ASN A 604 24.17 -20.31 -6.69
C ASN A 604 25.26 -20.95 -5.82
N ARG A 605 25.71 -20.25 -4.77
CA ARG A 605 26.80 -20.76 -3.91
C ARG A 605 26.40 -22.00 -3.10
N SER A 606 25.11 -22.26 -2.94
CA SER A 606 24.62 -23.48 -2.28
C SER A 606 24.51 -24.67 -3.25
N ASP A 607 24.49 -24.42 -4.54
CA ASP A 607 24.42 -25.43 -5.59
C ASP A 607 25.14 -24.94 -6.86
N ALA A 608 26.39 -25.36 -7.03
CA ALA A 608 27.22 -24.93 -8.16
C ALA A 608 26.71 -25.41 -9.54
N THR A 609 25.73 -26.33 -9.57
CA THR A 609 25.07 -26.77 -10.81
C THR A 609 23.93 -25.83 -11.22
N ASP A 610 23.40 -25.04 -10.30
CA ASP A 610 22.44 -23.97 -10.57
C ASP A 610 23.21 -22.69 -10.93
N SER A 611 23.47 -22.55 -12.23
CA SER A 611 24.11 -21.37 -12.79
C SER A 611 23.39 -20.88 -14.04
N ALA A 612 23.59 -19.60 -14.36
CA ALA A 612 22.95 -18.96 -15.50
C ALA A 612 23.89 -17.99 -16.19
N LEU A 613 23.91 -18.02 -17.51
CA LEU A 613 24.68 -17.10 -18.34
C LEU A 613 24.02 -15.71 -18.33
N SER A 614 24.79 -14.66 -18.03
CA SER A 614 24.34 -13.26 -18.06
C SER A 614 24.70 -12.62 -19.40
N ASP A 615 26.00 -12.56 -19.73
CA ASP A 615 26.50 -11.93 -20.95
C ASP A 615 27.61 -12.76 -21.59
N LEU A 616 27.76 -12.65 -22.91
CA LEU A 616 28.82 -13.31 -23.68
C LEU A 616 29.41 -12.34 -24.70
N PHE A 617 30.74 -12.32 -24.83
CA PHE A 617 31.43 -11.43 -25.76
C PHE A 617 32.76 -11.98 -26.28
N PRO A 618 33.14 -11.60 -27.53
CA PRO A 618 34.44 -11.96 -28.05
C PRO A 618 35.56 -11.35 -27.19
N ALA A 619 36.47 -12.18 -26.67
CA ALA A 619 37.50 -11.73 -25.73
C ALA A 619 38.44 -10.63 -26.28
N LYS A 620 38.58 -10.52 -27.61
CA LYS A 620 39.43 -9.50 -28.27
C LYS A 620 38.73 -8.15 -28.44
N GLU A 621 37.40 -8.12 -28.44
CA GLU A 621 36.63 -6.89 -28.70
C GLU A 621 36.10 -6.25 -27.42
N GLY A 622 36.17 -6.98 -26.29
CA GLY A 622 35.79 -6.50 -24.96
C GLY A 622 34.28 -6.31 -24.77
N LYS A 623 33.88 -5.76 -23.62
CA LYS A 623 32.47 -5.52 -23.25
C LYS A 623 31.71 -4.64 -24.27
N ALA A 624 32.43 -3.83 -25.07
CA ALA A 624 31.85 -2.90 -26.03
C ALA A 624 31.14 -3.56 -27.24
N LYS A 625 31.38 -4.85 -27.50
CA LYS A 625 30.68 -5.62 -28.54
C LYS A 625 30.04 -6.90 -27.98
N ALA A 626 29.35 -6.77 -26.84
CA ALA A 626 28.64 -7.89 -26.26
C ALA A 626 27.61 -8.50 -27.23
N ARG A 627 27.64 -9.83 -27.38
CA ARG A 627 26.55 -10.54 -28.04
C ARG A 627 25.40 -10.56 -27.05
N MET A 628 24.31 -9.87 -27.41
CA MET A 628 23.09 -9.89 -26.64
C MET A 628 22.49 -11.30 -26.68
N LEU A 629 22.46 -11.98 -25.54
CA LEU A 629 21.77 -13.25 -25.40
C LEU A 629 20.42 -12.97 -24.77
N SER A 630 19.36 -13.20 -25.53
CA SER A 630 17.97 -13.04 -25.08
C SER A 630 17.66 -11.67 -24.43
N GLY A 631 18.41 -10.63 -24.79
CA GLY A 631 18.23 -9.27 -24.28
C GLY A 631 18.66 -9.07 -22.83
N PHE A 632 19.74 -9.69 -22.34
CA PHE A 632 20.32 -9.39 -21.03
C PHE A 632 21.47 -8.37 -21.11
N ARG A 633 21.49 -7.46 -20.14
CA ARG A 633 22.67 -6.85 -19.52
C ARG A 633 22.24 -6.41 -18.12
N LEU A 634 22.93 -6.87 -17.08
CA LEU A 634 22.67 -6.41 -15.71
C LEU A 634 23.34 -5.06 -15.47
N LYS A 635 22.64 -4.17 -14.75
CA LYS A 635 23.20 -2.90 -14.26
C LYS A 635 24.50 -3.16 -13.51
N GLN A 636 25.52 -2.35 -13.82
CA GLN A 636 26.82 -2.35 -13.15
C GLN A 636 26.72 -2.03 -11.66
#